data_AF-A0A2G6N245-F1
#
_entry.id   AF-A0A2G6N245-F1
#
_cell.length_a   1.000
_cell.length_b   1.000
_cell.length_c   1.000
_cell.angle_alpha   90.00
_cell.angle_beta   90.00
_cell.angle_gamma   90.00
#
_symmetry.space_group_name_H-M   'P 1'
#
loop_
_entity.id
_entity.type
_entity.pdbx_description
1 polymer ?
#
loop_
_entity_poly.entity_id
_entity_poly.type
_entity_poly.pdbx_seq_one_letter_code
_entity_poly.pdbx_strand_id
1 'polypeptide(L)'
;MRLWLRILLTTLATAGLVIAYHQLLLRPDVQTVKTVLFDRNVELVAPRWLGLFCVVPALVLVRSFSLVDMSRIQQGLSLFLRGLVVVGLALALARPTITSDESLTSTVFLVDVSDSVSNDQLTRAREIVQRAWDERGKHDVQLLTFAQRPEVIPLPNATTKTIPALKRHEGERAGEHSDLQAAIQHAYGLFPENRIPRLVLVSDGNETDGDVLAEAYRATGKRIKIHVVPYTERKMKEVLVKALLLPKEVRMGAPFHLVAEVYTTHEEDVALTLYKDEFINGLDGRKRVKLKPGRNVFKFKSLVRDAGFVNYRLVMSGVKEDTWRSNNKATAILPVLGRPKVLYVEGEPLYAGYLKRALQAEKIDVVVRGPYGVPSSVAQLAKFDMLIISDVPAMYVNLGQMAAIHAYVRDLGGGFLMTGGQNSFGAGGYYGTRIEKILPVRFDTEKKRSQPSLALALCIDRSGSMSGQKIELAKDAAKATAELLGSSDLIGVIAFDSSAHVVVRLQRAANRLRILNDIARLRSGGGTSILPCLREAYSQLQTANAKVKHVILLSDGQSSYNGITNLVDEMVSRRITVSAVGVGGGADRTLLQTIAERGNGRFYHTNDATNIPKIFTKETTKVARSALVEELVKVRAIKRANVIRGVNIGSAPYLRGYVSTKKKPLSEVILVSDYGEPIYAQWRIGLGKTAVFTSDVKNRWAVSWLRWAGYSRFWAQVVRELMRHRIQRSFEMRANANQGVVNVTVDALDRNDRYINGLESTLTVLDPRRPGAKRSFSLHQTAAGRYAASFRLPRYGSFLLRARHRVDGKVIAESISSLAVPYPKEYTDLLPDRRKLERVATVTSGHVTTLSAAAATVKAFMSADGETIQYNKDLWSWVLYVLLGLFFLDVLLRRIRIFGYAPIPIDKLEKQ
;
A
#
# COMPACT_ATOMS: atom_id res chain seq x y z
N MET A 1 6.56 53.81 84.76
CA MET A 1 6.85 52.50 85.38
C MET A 1 5.82 51.41 85.05
N ARG A 2 4.51 51.60 85.32
CA ARG A 2 3.47 50.56 85.06
C ARG A 2 3.32 50.11 83.59
N LEU A 3 3.56 50.99 82.62
CA LEU A 3 3.50 50.64 81.18
C LEU A 3 4.67 49.74 80.77
N TRP A 4 5.90 50.11 81.15
CA TRP A 4 7.11 49.32 80.91
C TRP A 4 7.03 47.92 81.54
N LEU A 5 6.47 47.79 82.75
CA LEU A 5 6.24 46.49 83.38
C LEU A 5 5.26 45.60 82.57
N ARG A 6 4.20 46.19 81.99
CA ARG A 6 3.25 45.45 81.13
C ARG A 6 3.86 45.03 79.80
N ILE A 7 4.70 45.88 79.20
CA ILE A 7 5.46 45.56 77.98
C ILE A 7 6.41 44.39 78.27
N LEU A 8 7.14 44.43 79.39
CA LEU A 8 8.04 43.35 79.80
C LEU A 8 7.30 42.03 80.05
N LEU A 9 6.18 42.06 80.79
CA LEU A 9 5.40 40.84 81.07
C LEU A 9 4.77 40.23 79.82
N THR A 10 4.25 41.06 78.91
CA THR A 10 3.66 40.58 77.64
C THR A 10 4.72 40.03 76.68
N THR A 11 5.89 40.67 76.59
CA THR A 11 7.02 40.16 75.78
C THR A 11 7.56 38.85 76.31
N LEU A 12 7.72 38.69 77.63
CA LEU A 12 8.11 37.41 78.24
C LEU A 12 7.06 36.31 78.01
N ALA A 13 5.76 36.62 78.15
CA ALA A 13 4.68 35.65 77.90
C ALA A 13 4.64 35.21 76.41
N THR A 14 4.78 36.15 75.47
CA THR A 14 4.86 35.83 74.04
C THR A 14 6.11 35.00 73.72
N ALA A 15 7.27 35.37 74.26
CA ALA A 15 8.51 34.61 74.06
C ALA A 15 8.40 33.17 74.59
N GLY A 16 7.79 32.99 75.77
CA GLY A 16 7.51 31.66 76.34
C GLY A 16 6.60 30.81 75.43
N LEU A 17 5.51 31.39 74.90
CA LEU A 17 4.62 30.70 73.97
C LEU A 17 5.29 30.36 72.64
N VAL A 18 6.13 31.26 72.10
CA VAL A 18 6.88 31.02 70.85
C VAL A 18 7.91 29.89 71.04
N ILE A 19 8.62 29.89 72.16
CA ILE A 19 9.57 28.80 72.49
C ILE A 19 8.84 27.47 72.64
N ALA A 20 7.71 27.45 73.37
CA ALA A 20 6.89 26.24 73.51
C ALA A 20 6.35 25.73 72.17
N TYR A 21 5.84 26.63 71.31
CA TYR A 21 5.40 26.31 69.96
C TYR A 21 6.53 25.73 69.10
N HIS A 22 7.73 26.32 69.17
CA HIS A 22 8.90 25.81 68.45
C HIS A 22 9.37 24.44 68.95
N GLN A 23 9.36 24.22 70.26
CA GLN A 23 9.85 22.97 70.86
C GLN A 23 8.89 21.79 70.67
N LEU A 24 7.57 22.04 70.66
CA LEU A 24 6.53 21.01 70.64
C LEU A 24 5.93 20.74 69.25
N LEU A 25 5.79 21.76 68.39
CA LEU A 25 4.91 21.67 67.20
C LEU A 25 5.60 22.00 65.86
N LEU A 26 6.82 22.56 65.86
CA LEU A 26 7.60 22.87 64.64
C LEU A 26 8.66 21.81 64.30
N ARG A 27 8.67 20.65 64.98
CA ARG A 27 9.56 19.54 64.62
C ARG A 27 9.08 18.90 63.30
N PRO A 28 9.97 18.54 62.37
CA PRO A 28 9.59 17.97 61.06
C PRO A 28 8.81 16.65 61.17
N ASP A 29 8.91 15.95 62.30
CA ASP A 29 8.32 14.63 62.52
C ASP A 29 6.85 14.69 63.01
N VAL A 30 6.36 15.86 63.44
CA VAL A 30 5.01 16.01 64.00
C VAL A 30 4.04 16.48 62.91
N GLN A 31 3.49 15.53 62.15
CA GLN A 31 2.48 15.84 61.11
C GLN A 31 1.06 15.94 61.68
N THR A 32 0.73 15.16 62.71
CA THR A 32 -0.58 15.21 63.38
C THR A 32 -0.42 15.14 64.91
N VAL A 33 -1.36 15.75 65.63
CA VAL A 33 -1.44 15.66 67.10
C VAL A 33 -2.72 14.94 67.47
N LYS A 34 -2.61 13.80 68.17
CA LYS A 34 -3.75 13.00 68.61
C LYS A 34 -4.13 13.33 70.05
N THR A 35 -5.41 13.47 70.31
CA THR A 35 -5.97 13.65 71.66
C THR A 35 -7.29 12.90 71.79
N VAL A 36 -7.71 12.62 73.01
CA VAL A 36 -9.00 11.98 73.30
C VAL A 36 -9.93 13.02 73.88
N LEU A 37 -11.06 13.27 73.22
CA LEU A 37 -12.08 14.21 73.68
C LEU A 37 -13.43 13.49 73.72
N PHE A 38 -14.05 13.37 74.90
CA PHE A 38 -15.33 12.68 75.11
C PHE A 38 -15.37 11.24 74.54
N ASP A 39 -14.39 10.41 74.90
CA ASP A 39 -14.22 9.02 74.40
C ASP A 39 -14.10 8.87 72.87
N ARG A 40 -13.77 9.95 72.15
CA ARG A 40 -13.48 9.92 70.72
C ARG A 40 -12.05 10.37 70.44
N ASN A 41 -11.40 9.66 69.52
CA ASN A 41 -10.10 10.05 69.00
C ASN A 41 -10.26 11.30 68.12
N VAL A 42 -9.64 12.40 68.54
CA VAL A 42 -9.58 13.64 67.78
C VAL A 42 -8.14 13.86 67.32
N GLU A 43 -7.95 14.02 66.01
CA GLU A 43 -6.65 14.31 65.42
C GLU A 43 -6.63 15.73 64.86
N LEU A 44 -5.60 16.51 65.21
CA LEU A 44 -5.30 17.79 64.58
C LEU A 44 -4.40 17.53 63.38
N VAL A 45 -4.95 17.73 62.19
CA VAL A 45 -4.25 17.44 60.92
C VAL A 45 -3.25 18.55 60.56
N ALA A 46 -3.44 19.77 61.07
CA ALA A 46 -2.57 20.91 60.78
C ALA A 46 -2.12 21.65 62.05
N PRO A 47 -1.42 20.99 62.99
CA PRO A 47 -1.11 21.52 64.32
C PRO A 47 -0.28 22.81 64.33
N ARG A 48 0.44 23.10 63.23
CA ARG A 48 1.17 24.36 63.03
C ARG A 48 0.31 25.62 63.23
N TRP A 49 -0.99 25.57 62.95
CA TRP A 49 -1.85 26.74 63.11
C TRP A 49 -2.08 27.15 64.58
N LEU A 50 -1.75 26.27 65.53
CA LEU A 50 -1.76 26.61 66.97
C LEU A 50 -0.75 27.71 67.33
N GLY A 51 0.22 28.01 66.45
CA GLY A 51 1.15 29.14 66.63
C GLY A 51 0.44 30.50 66.77
N LEU A 52 -0.79 30.64 66.28
CA LEU A 52 -1.63 31.82 66.47
C LEU A 52 -1.94 32.13 67.94
N PHE A 53 -1.78 31.17 68.86
CA PHE A 53 -1.86 31.44 70.31
C PHE A 53 -0.85 32.48 70.77
N CYS A 54 0.30 32.61 70.09
CA CYS A 54 1.33 33.60 70.41
C CYS A 54 0.86 35.06 70.18
N VAL A 55 -0.25 35.27 69.47
CA VAL A 55 -0.82 36.61 69.24
C VAL A 55 -1.65 37.09 70.44
N VAL A 56 -2.16 36.17 71.27
CA VAL A 56 -3.06 36.49 72.39
C VAL A 56 -2.44 37.46 73.41
N PRO A 57 -1.18 37.31 73.87
CA PRO A 57 -0.55 38.27 74.79
C PRO A 57 -0.38 39.67 74.18
N ALA A 58 -0.19 39.78 72.86
CA ALA A 58 -0.10 41.07 72.18
C ALA A 58 -1.42 41.86 72.27
N LEU A 59 -2.57 41.19 72.34
CA LEU A 59 -3.87 41.85 72.55
C LEU A 59 -3.93 42.58 73.92
N VAL A 60 -3.25 42.05 74.94
CA VAL A 60 -3.14 42.70 76.27
C VAL A 60 -2.36 44.01 76.17
N LEU A 61 -1.32 44.03 75.33
CA LEU A 61 -0.51 45.22 75.06
C LEU A 61 -1.30 46.26 74.25
N VAL A 62 -2.01 45.85 73.20
CA VAL A 62 -2.91 46.72 72.42
C VAL A 62 -3.96 47.37 73.31
N ARG A 63 -4.52 46.64 74.28
CA ARG A 63 -5.44 47.21 75.28
C ARG A 63 -4.79 48.36 76.07
N SER A 64 -3.51 48.26 76.43
CA SER A 64 -2.86 49.26 77.28
C SER A 64 -2.72 50.64 76.61
N PHE A 65 -2.72 50.66 75.27
CA PHE A 65 -2.72 51.86 74.42
C PHE A 65 -4.11 52.29 73.94
N SER A 66 -5.15 51.53 74.24
CA SER A 66 -6.52 51.84 73.82
C SER A 66 -7.07 53.07 74.56
N LEU A 67 -7.64 54.00 73.81
CA LEU A 67 -8.29 55.24 74.28
C LEU A 67 -9.83 55.09 74.37
N VAL A 68 -10.32 53.87 74.60
CA VAL A 68 -11.76 53.58 74.60
C VAL A 68 -12.36 53.88 75.98
N ASP A 69 -13.40 54.73 76.02
CA ASP A 69 -14.07 55.25 77.23
C ASP A 69 -14.97 54.24 77.99
N MET A 70 -14.70 52.95 77.84
CA MET A 70 -15.45 51.87 78.48
C MET A 70 -14.88 51.50 79.85
N SER A 71 -15.74 51.04 80.76
CA SER A 71 -15.35 50.48 82.06
C SER A 71 -14.25 49.41 81.96
N ARG A 72 -13.34 49.38 82.94
CA ARG A 72 -12.20 48.44 82.97
C ARG A 72 -12.62 46.97 82.96
N ILE A 73 -13.80 46.67 83.51
CA ILE A 73 -14.40 45.33 83.53
C ILE A 73 -14.84 44.94 82.11
N GLN A 74 -15.54 45.84 81.41
CA GLN A 74 -16.01 45.62 80.04
C GLN A 74 -14.86 45.46 79.04
N GLN A 75 -13.81 46.28 79.18
CA GLN A 75 -12.57 46.11 78.42
C GLN A 75 -11.86 44.77 78.73
N GLY A 76 -11.98 44.27 79.96
CA GLY A 76 -11.48 42.94 80.35
C GLY A 76 -12.23 41.83 79.64
N LEU A 77 -13.55 41.93 79.63
CA LEU A 77 -14.42 40.97 78.98
C LEU A 77 -14.26 40.95 77.45
N SER A 78 -14.16 42.11 76.79
CA SER A 78 -13.90 42.16 75.33
C SER A 78 -12.51 41.62 74.98
N LEU A 79 -11.49 41.88 75.80
CA LEU A 79 -10.16 41.31 75.60
C LEU A 79 -10.18 39.78 75.75
N PHE A 80 -10.89 39.27 76.76
CA PHE A 80 -11.06 37.83 76.97
C PHE A 80 -11.78 37.15 75.80
N LEU A 81 -12.91 37.72 75.35
CA LEU A 81 -13.64 37.20 74.18
C LEU A 81 -12.82 37.27 72.90
N ARG A 82 -12.07 38.35 72.68
CA ARG A 82 -11.18 38.44 71.51
C ARG A 82 -10.04 37.43 71.57
N GLY A 83 -9.50 37.18 72.76
CA GLY A 83 -8.57 36.09 73.00
C GLY A 83 -9.17 34.73 72.62
N LEU A 84 -10.40 34.45 73.06
CA LEU A 84 -11.14 33.24 72.70
C LEU A 84 -11.40 33.12 71.19
N VAL A 85 -11.68 34.23 70.50
CA VAL A 85 -11.84 34.24 69.03
C VAL A 85 -10.54 33.86 68.33
N VAL A 86 -9.39 34.42 68.74
CA VAL A 86 -8.08 34.07 68.16
C VAL A 86 -7.72 32.61 68.45
N VAL A 87 -7.96 32.14 69.68
CA VAL A 87 -7.71 30.74 70.08
C VAL A 87 -8.61 29.79 69.29
N GLY A 88 -9.90 30.05 69.20
CA GLY A 88 -10.80 29.20 68.43
C GLY A 88 -10.45 29.20 66.94
N LEU A 89 -10.03 30.34 66.37
CA LEU A 89 -9.62 30.42 64.96
C LEU A 89 -8.39 29.54 64.69
N ALA A 90 -7.41 29.57 65.60
CA ALA A 90 -6.25 28.69 65.54
C ALA A 90 -6.65 27.20 65.59
N LEU A 91 -7.62 26.84 66.44
CA LEU A 91 -8.17 25.49 66.52
C LEU A 91 -8.93 25.10 65.25
N ALA A 92 -9.72 26.00 64.64
CA ALA A 92 -10.42 25.72 63.39
C ALA A 92 -9.43 25.47 62.24
N LEU A 93 -8.39 26.29 62.13
CA LEU A 93 -7.32 26.15 61.13
C LEU A 93 -6.45 24.91 61.36
N ALA A 94 -6.34 24.44 62.59
CA ALA A 94 -5.65 23.20 62.92
C ALA A 94 -6.38 21.92 62.44
N ARG A 95 -7.58 22.06 61.86
CA ARG A 95 -8.42 20.97 61.32
C ARG A 95 -8.58 19.78 62.28
N PRO A 96 -9.34 19.96 63.38
CA PRO A 96 -9.72 18.85 64.24
C PRO A 96 -10.59 17.88 63.45
N THR A 97 -10.20 16.61 63.44
CA THR A 97 -10.90 15.52 62.77
C THR A 97 -11.25 14.44 63.78
N ILE A 98 -12.47 13.91 63.71
CA ILE A 98 -12.84 12.68 64.43
C ILE A 98 -12.65 11.50 63.49
N THR A 99 -11.88 10.51 63.93
CA THR A 99 -11.77 9.23 63.23
C THR A 99 -12.90 8.30 63.70
N SER A 100 -13.73 7.85 62.77
CA SER A 100 -14.78 6.86 63.01
C SER A 100 -14.64 5.73 62.00
N ASP A 101 -14.83 4.49 62.46
CA ASP A 101 -14.92 3.35 61.55
C ASP A 101 -16.34 3.25 61.01
N GLU A 102 -16.51 3.34 59.69
CA GLU A 102 -17.81 3.10 59.03
C GLU A 102 -17.76 1.78 58.25
N SER A 103 -18.89 1.06 58.26
CA SER A 103 -19.11 -0.17 57.48
C SER A 103 -20.05 0.07 56.29
N LEU A 104 -20.14 1.32 55.82
CA LEU A 104 -21.04 1.69 54.72
C LEU A 104 -20.37 1.41 53.38
N THR A 105 -21.12 0.78 52.48
CA THR A 105 -20.67 0.37 51.15
C THR A 105 -21.18 1.33 50.07
N SER A 106 -20.44 1.38 48.96
CA SER A 106 -20.89 1.97 47.70
C SER A 106 -20.88 0.86 46.66
N THR A 107 -22.05 0.53 46.12
CA THR A 107 -22.27 -0.60 45.22
C THR A 107 -22.54 -0.09 43.81
N VAL A 108 -21.66 -0.40 42.86
CA VAL A 108 -21.82 -0.05 41.45
C VAL A 108 -22.33 -1.26 40.69
N PHE A 109 -23.52 -1.15 40.10
CA PHE A 109 -24.08 -2.16 39.20
C PHE A 109 -23.60 -1.90 37.78
N LEU A 110 -22.86 -2.86 37.21
CA LEU A 110 -22.49 -2.89 35.80
C LEU A 110 -23.49 -3.77 35.06
N VAL A 111 -24.32 -3.18 34.20
CA VAL A 111 -25.32 -3.92 33.43
C VAL A 111 -24.98 -3.90 31.95
N ASP A 112 -24.79 -5.09 31.39
CA ASP A 112 -24.57 -5.28 29.97
C ASP A 112 -25.88 -5.03 29.19
N VAL A 113 -25.82 -4.13 28.22
CA VAL A 113 -26.93 -3.75 27.34
C VAL A 113 -26.63 -4.00 25.84
N SER A 114 -25.57 -4.77 25.56
CA SER A 114 -25.17 -5.21 24.21
C SER A 114 -26.25 -6.04 23.51
N ASP A 115 -26.17 -6.14 22.18
CA ASP A 115 -27.24 -6.68 21.35
C ASP A 115 -27.58 -8.15 21.66
N SER A 116 -26.66 -8.93 22.23
CA SER A 116 -26.89 -10.30 22.73
C SER A 116 -27.93 -10.39 23.85
N VAL A 117 -28.07 -9.34 24.66
CA VAL A 117 -28.92 -9.30 25.85
C VAL A 117 -30.38 -9.09 25.46
N SER A 118 -31.30 -9.95 25.88
CA SER A 118 -32.73 -9.83 25.55
C SER A 118 -33.46 -8.75 26.37
N ASN A 119 -34.59 -8.26 25.86
CA ASN A 119 -35.41 -7.28 26.59
C ASN A 119 -35.91 -7.80 27.95
N ASP A 120 -36.26 -9.09 28.06
CA ASP A 120 -36.65 -9.73 29.33
C ASP A 120 -35.49 -9.75 30.35
N GLN A 121 -34.27 -10.02 29.87
CA GLN A 121 -33.06 -9.95 30.71
C GLN A 121 -32.78 -8.52 31.19
N LEU A 122 -32.95 -7.51 30.35
CA LEU A 122 -32.84 -6.11 30.74
C LEU A 122 -33.90 -5.70 31.75
N THR A 123 -35.14 -6.16 31.59
CA THR A 123 -36.22 -5.92 32.57
C THR A 123 -35.86 -6.53 33.93
N ARG A 124 -35.37 -7.78 33.96
CA ARG A 124 -34.93 -8.43 35.21
C ARG A 124 -33.70 -7.77 35.83
N ALA A 125 -32.73 -7.36 35.02
CA ALA A 125 -31.57 -6.61 35.50
C ALA A 125 -32.00 -5.29 36.16
N ARG A 126 -32.97 -4.59 35.55
CA ARG A 126 -33.58 -3.39 36.14
C ARG A 126 -34.26 -3.69 37.48
N GLU A 127 -35.00 -4.80 37.59
CA GLU A 127 -35.65 -5.18 38.86
C GLU A 127 -34.64 -5.40 40.00
N ILE A 128 -33.47 -5.98 39.71
CA ILE A 128 -32.39 -6.16 40.68
C ILE A 128 -31.87 -4.81 41.17
N VAL A 129 -31.57 -3.89 40.24
CA VAL A 129 -31.08 -2.54 40.57
C VAL A 129 -32.15 -1.74 41.30
N GLN A 130 -33.43 -1.89 40.93
CA GLN A 130 -34.56 -1.22 41.58
C GLN A 130 -34.68 -1.66 43.04
N ARG A 131 -34.59 -2.97 43.33
CA ARG A 131 -34.59 -3.46 44.71
C ARG A 131 -33.36 -2.99 45.48
N ALA A 132 -32.18 -2.96 44.86
CA ALA A 132 -30.97 -2.42 45.47
C ALA A 132 -31.14 -0.95 45.84
N TRP A 133 -31.74 -0.17 44.95
CA TRP A 133 -32.09 1.20 45.21
C TRP A 133 -33.07 1.31 46.39
N ASP A 134 -34.15 0.54 46.40
CA ASP A 134 -35.18 0.61 47.44
C ASP A 134 -34.66 0.17 48.83
N GLU A 135 -33.77 -0.82 48.88
CA GLU A 135 -33.22 -1.38 50.13
C GLU A 135 -31.88 -0.75 50.57
N ARG A 136 -31.36 0.25 49.84
CA ARG A 136 -30.01 0.81 50.08
C ARG A 136 -29.81 1.42 51.46
N GLY A 137 -30.84 1.91 52.14
CA GLY A 137 -30.70 2.58 53.43
C GLY A 137 -29.68 3.73 53.39
N LYS A 138 -28.56 3.59 54.13
CA LYS A 138 -27.42 4.55 54.15
C LYS A 138 -26.28 4.19 53.18
N HIS A 139 -26.37 3.04 52.52
CA HIS A 139 -25.44 2.61 51.50
C HIS A 139 -25.65 3.44 50.22
N ASP A 140 -24.58 3.53 49.43
CA ASP A 140 -24.61 4.18 48.13
C ASP A 140 -24.81 3.14 47.03
N VAL A 141 -25.64 3.46 46.03
CA VAL A 141 -25.93 2.59 44.89
C VAL A 141 -25.81 3.42 43.63
N GLN A 142 -25.04 2.92 42.67
CA GLN A 142 -24.84 3.56 41.38
C GLN A 142 -25.06 2.57 40.24
N LEU A 143 -25.47 3.07 39.08
CA LEU A 143 -25.78 2.26 37.91
C LEU A 143 -24.91 2.71 36.73
N LEU A 144 -24.21 1.74 36.14
CA LEU A 144 -23.45 1.90 34.92
C LEU A 144 -23.94 0.84 33.92
N THR A 145 -24.30 1.28 32.72
CA THR A 145 -24.64 0.37 31.62
C THR A 145 -23.48 0.31 30.64
N PHE A 146 -23.25 -0.83 29.99
CA PHE A 146 -22.16 -0.95 29.04
C PHE A 146 -22.52 -1.80 27.83
N ALA A 147 -21.93 -1.43 26.69
CA ALA A 147 -21.84 -2.21 25.47
C ALA A 147 -20.44 -1.96 24.88
N GLN A 148 -20.33 -1.24 23.76
CA GLN A 148 -19.02 -0.79 23.24
C GLN A 148 -18.30 0.17 24.22
N ARG A 149 -19.04 1.00 24.94
CA ARG A 149 -18.52 1.97 25.92
C ARG A 149 -19.37 1.93 27.19
N PRO A 150 -18.80 2.26 28.36
CA PRO A 150 -19.57 2.42 29.58
C PRO A 150 -20.28 3.78 29.64
N GLU A 151 -21.53 3.79 30.09
CA GLU A 151 -22.34 4.99 30.35
C GLU A 151 -22.93 4.95 31.77
N VAL A 152 -22.67 6.00 32.54
CA VAL A 152 -23.21 6.16 33.89
C VAL A 152 -24.66 6.64 33.79
N ILE A 153 -25.58 5.90 34.40
CA ILE A 153 -27.00 6.24 34.40
C ILE A 153 -27.31 6.93 35.74
N PRO A 154 -27.66 8.22 35.74
CA PRO A 154 -27.99 8.92 36.97
C PRO A 154 -29.24 8.31 37.59
N LEU A 155 -29.11 7.86 38.84
CA LEU A 155 -30.25 7.39 39.62
C LEU A 155 -30.99 8.58 40.24
N PRO A 156 -32.32 8.54 40.32
CA PRO A 156 -33.13 9.65 40.81
C PRO A 156 -32.78 10.06 42.25
N ASN A 157 -33.13 11.29 42.64
CA ASN A 157 -33.08 11.70 44.05
C ASN A 157 -34.09 10.89 44.88
N ALA A 158 -33.89 10.83 46.21
CA ALA A 158 -34.69 10.00 47.13
C ALA A 158 -36.23 10.22 47.07
N THR A 159 -36.71 11.29 46.44
CA THR A 159 -38.13 11.61 46.24
C THR A 159 -38.79 10.87 45.06
N THR A 160 -38.03 10.37 44.08
CA THR A 160 -38.57 9.59 42.95
C THR A 160 -38.23 8.11 43.15
N LYS A 161 -39.27 7.27 43.29
CA LYS A 161 -39.09 5.86 43.70
C LYS A 161 -38.64 4.92 42.57
N THR A 162 -38.77 5.29 41.30
CA THR A 162 -38.52 4.37 40.17
C THR A 162 -37.26 4.74 39.40
N ILE A 163 -36.35 3.77 39.23
CA ILE A 163 -35.15 3.92 38.38
C ILE A 163 -35.56 3.96 36.90
N PRO A 164 -34.81 4.65 36.02
CA PRO A 164 -35.09 4.69 34.59
C PRO A 164 -35.06 3.29 33.94
N ALA A 165 -35.76 3.14 32.81
CA ALA A 165 -35.67 1.92 32.02
C ALA A 165 -34.25 1.75 31.45
N LEU A 166 -33.72 0.54 31.54
CA LEU A 166 -32.45 0.21 30.89
C LEU A 166 -32.67 0.17 29.38
N LYS A 167 -32.08 1.15 28.69
CA LYS A 167 -32.10 1.24 27.23
C LYS A 167 -30.74 0.78 26.69
N ARG A 168 -30.76 0.24 25.48
CA ARG A 168 -29.53 0.00 24.71
C ARG A 168 -28.88 1.34 24.37
N HIS A 169 -27.56 1.36 24.29
CA HIS A 169 -26.79 2.56 23.95
C HIS A 169 -27.10 3.03 22.53
N GLU A 170 -27.23 4.35 22.37
CA GLU A 170 -27.52 4.98 21.09
C GLU A 170 -26.23 5.21 20.30
N GLY A 171 -26.23 4.87 19.01
CA GLY A 171 -25.08 5.07 18.13
C GLY A 171 -24.95 3.96 17.09
N GLU A 172 -24.34 4.28 15.95
CA GLU A 172 -24.07 3.29 14.91
C GLU A 172 -23.13 2.22 15.49
N ARG A 173 -23.65 0.99 15.68
CA ARG A 173 -22.90 -0.20 16.15
C ARG A 173 -22.52 -0.20 17.65
N ALA A 174 -23.14 0.65 18.46
CA ALA A 174 -22.87 0.70 19.91
C ALA A 174 -23.17 -0.64 20.62
N GLY A 175 -24.22 -1.35 20.19
CA GLY A 175 -24.63 -2.65 20.71
C GLY A 175 -23.90 -3.87 20.10
N GLU A 176 -23.14 -3.69 19.02
CA GLU A 176 -22.41 -4.77 18.32
C GLU A 176 -21.16 -5.26 19.07
N HIS A 177 -20.88 -4.65 20.22
CA HIS A 177 -19.68 -4.85 21.02
C HIS A 177 -20.04 -4.87 22.51
N SER A 178 -19.26 -5.61 23.30
CA SER A 178 -19.32 -5.66 24.76
C SER A 178 -17.90 -5.60 25.34
N ASP A 179 -17.58 -4.54 26.08
CA ASP A 179 -16.27 -4.30 26.73
C ASP A 179 -16.41 -4.26 28.27
N LEU A 180 -16.32 -5.44 28.88
CA LEU A 180 -16.45 -5.61 30.34
C LEU A 180 -15.26 -4.98 31.08
N GLN A 181 -14.06 -4.99 30.48
CA GLN A 181 -12.87 -4.39 31.08
C GLN A 181 -13.06 -2.87 31.24
N ALA A 182 -13.48 -2.18 30.18
CA ALA A 182 -13.71 -0.75 30.21
C ALA A 182 -14.80 -0.37 31.24
N ALA A 183 -15.84 -1.20 31.38
CA ALA A 183 -16.90 -0.99 32.36
C ALA A 183 -16.38 -1.04 33.81
N ILE A 184 -15.55 -2.04 34.14
CA ILE A 184 -14.93 -2.14 35.47
C ILE A 184 -13.96 -0.98 35.72
N GLN A 185 -13.16 -0.60 34.72
CA GLN A 185 -12.22 0.53 34.85
C GLN A 185 -12.95 1.85 35.11
N HIS A 186 -14.09 2.06 34.45
CA HIS A 186 -14.91 3.27 34.64
C HIS A 186 -15.54 3.30 36.04
N ALA A 187 -15.96 2.14 36.57
CA ALA A 187 -16.52 2.04 37.92
C ALA A 187 -15.56 2.49 39.02
N TYR A 188 -14.24 2.43 38.81
CA TYR A 188 -13.27 2.87 39.82
C TYR A 188 -13.43 4.35 40.20
N GLY A 189 -13.84 5.20 39.26
CA GLY A 189 -14.06 6.63 39.52
C GLY A 189 -15.40 6.94 40.20
N LEU A 190 -16.27 5.95 40.35
CA LEU A 190 -17.61 6.11 40.92
C LEU A 190 -17.63 5.91 42.44
N PHE A 191 -16.63 5.22 43.00
CA PHE A 191 -16.57 4.94 44.43
C PHE A 191 -16.10 6.18 45.23
N PRO A 192 -16.89 6.65 46.20
CA PRO A 192 -16.44 7.71 47.09
C PRO A 192 -15.41 7.19 48.10
N GLU A 193 -14.47 8.03 48.51
CA GLU A 193 -13.35 7.66 49.39
C GLU A 193 -13.77 7.17 50.79
N ASN A 194 -14.99 7.49 51.22
CA ASN A 194 -15.54 7.15 52.54
C ASN A 194 -16.49 5.94 52.55
N ARG A 195 -16.46 5.12 51.49
CA ARG A 195 -17.30 3.92 51.38
C ARG A 195 -16.48 2.74 50.92
N ILE A 196 -16.88 1.56 51.36
CA ILE A 196 -16.29 0.30 50.95
C ILE A 196 -16.80 -0.04 49.53
N PRO A 197 -15.93 -0.24 48.53
CA PRO A 197 -16.36 -0.45 47.15
C PRO A 197 -16.86 -1.88 46.93
N ARG A 198 -18.03 -1.99 46.29
CA ARG A 198 -18.65 -3.24 45.84
C ARG A 198 -19.07 -3.10 44.38
N LEU A 199 -18.87 -4.14 43.59
CA LEU A 199 -19.24 -4.15 42.19
C LEU A 199 -20.13 -5.34 41.89
N VAL A 200 -21.21 -5.14 41.15
CA VAL A 200 -22.12 -6.20 40.71
C VAL A 200 -22.15 -6.21 39.19
N LEU A 201 -21.60 -7.25 38.58
CA LEU A 201 -21.54 -7.43 37.13
C LEU A 201 -22.72 -8.30 36.64
N VAL A 202 -23.59 -7.72 35.84
CA VAL A 202 -24.73 -8.39 35.20
C VAL A 202 -24.46 -8.50 33.70
N SER A 203 -24.04 -9.68 33.22
CA SER A 203 -23.62 -9.90 31.82
C SER A 203 -23.73 -11.39 31.44
N ASP A 204 -23.64 -11.69 30.15
CA ASP A 204 -23.50 -13.05 29.64
C ASP A 204 -22.02 -13.52 29.55
N GLY A 205 -21.06 -12.61 29.75
CA GLY A 205 -19.63 -12.89 29.76
C GLY A 205 -18.96 -12.96 28.38
N ASN A 206 -19.72 -12.73 27.31
CA ASN A 206 -19.26 -12.81 25.92
C ASN A 206 -18.60 -11.50 25.46
N GLU A 207 -17.51 -11.11 26.11
CA GLU A 207 -16.77 -9.90 25.73
C GLU A 207 -16.26 -9.97 24.28
N THR A 208 -16.49 -8.90 23.52
CA THR A 208 -15.97 -8.73 22.16
C THR A 208 -14.64 -7.99 22.15
N ASP A 209 -14.43 -7.14 23.14
CA ASP A 209 -13.28 -6.28 23.34
C ASP A 209 -12.86 -6.30 24.83
N GLY A 210 -11.56 -6.18 25.10
CA GLY A 210 -11.02 -6.19 26.47
C GLY A 210 -10.66 -7.58 27.00
N ASP A 211 -10.17 -7.60 28.24
CA ASP A 211 -9.87 -8.79 29.05
C ASP A 211 -10.36 -8.56 30.50
N VAL A 212 -11.59 -9.01 30.76
CA VAL A 212 -12.24 -8.89 32.06
C VAL A 212 -11.50 -9.64 33.16
N LEU A 213 -10.80 -10.74 32.86
CA LEU A 213 -10.06 -11.51 33.87
C LEU A 213 -8.83 -10.74 34.33
N ALA A 214 -8.07 -10.16 33.40
CA ALA A 214 -6.95 -9.30 33.74
C ALA A 214 -7.39 -8.08 34.57
N GLU A 215 -8.57 -7.52 34.28
CA GLU A 215 -9.12 -6.42 35.07
C GLU A 215 -9.62 -6.87 36.45
N ALA A 216 -10.21 -8.05 36.57
CA ALA A 216 -10.60 -8.63 37.86
C ALA A 216 -9.39 -8.78 38.79
N TYR A 217 -8.23 -9.23 38.28
CA TYR A 217 -6.99 -9.24 39.06
C TYR A 217 -6.57 -7.83 39.50
N ARG A 218 -6.71 -6.80 38.66
CA ARG A 218 -6.41 -5.41 39.05
C ARG A 218 -7.38 -4.89 40.12
N ALA A 219 -8.65 -5.28 40.06
CA ALA A 219 -9.66 -4.91 41.05
C ALA A 219 -9.32 -5.44 42.46
N THR A 220 -8.67 -6.61 42.57
CA THR A 220 -8.21 -7.15 43.87
C THR A 220 -7.22 -6.21 44.57
N GLY A 221 -6.28 -5.61 43.83
CA GLY A 221 -5.31 -4.64 44.36
C GLY A 221 -5.97 -3.35 44.87
N LYS A 222 -7.20 -3.06 44.43
CA LYS A 222 -8.03 -1.94 44.89
C LYS A 222 -9.03 -2.34 45.98
N ARG A 223 -8.98 -3.59 46.47
CA ARG A 223 -9.92 -4.16 47.45
C ARG A 223 -11.39 -4.11 46.99
N ILE A 224 -11.63 -4.25 45.69
CA ILE A 224 -12.97 -4.25 45.11
C ILE A 224 -13.42 -5.69 44.91
N LYS A 225 -14.52 -6.07 45.56
CA LYS A 225 -15.19 -7.36 45.36
C LYS A 225 -16.16 -7.27 44.19
N ILE A 226 -16.05 -8.19 43.23
CA ILE A 226 -16.94 -8.26 42.06
C ILE A 226 -17.91 -9.44 42.24
N HIS A 227 -19.15 -9.14 42.58
CA HIS A 227 -20.25 -10.10 42.51
C HIS A 227 -20.73 -10.22 41.06
N VAL A 228 -21.16 -11.42 40.65
CA VAL A 228 -21.52 -11.69 39.26
C VAL A 228 -22.91 -12.29 39.18
N VAL A 229 -23.73 -11.72 38.31
CA VAL A 229 -25.08 -12.18 37.99
C VAL A 229 -25.10 -12.57 36.51
N PRO A 230 -24.82 -13.83 36.16
CA PRO A 230 -24.82 -14.25 34.77
C PRO A 230 -26.24 -14.20 34.20
N TYR A 231 -26.36 -13.69 32.98
CA TYR A 231 -27.60 -13.84 32.21
C TYR A 231 -27.90 -15.32 31.95
N THR A 232 -29.18 -15.68 32.00
CA THR A 232 -29.62 -17.06 31.75
C THR A 232 -29.45 -17.44 30.28
N GLU A 233 -29.18 -18.72 30.02
CA GLU A 233 -29.14 -19.26 28.65
C GLU A 233 -30.44 -18.94 27.93
N ARG A 234 -30.33 -18.29 26.77
CA ARG A 234 -31.48 -17.98 25.93
C ARG A 234 -31.76 -19.19 25.05
N LYS A 235 -33.00 -19.70 25.04
CA LYS A 235 -33.49 -20.57 23.96
C LYS A 235 -33.74 -19.70 22.72
N MET A 236 -32.67 -19.21 22.09
CA MET A 236 -32.78 -18.48 20.82
C MET A 236 -33.11 -19.45 19.71
N LYS A 237 -34.09 -19.11 18.88
CA LYS A 237 -34.23 -19.68 17.54
C LYS A 237 -33.36 -18.83 16.63
N GLU A 238 -32.24 -19.41 16.22
CA GLU A 238 -31.20 -18.70 15.50
C GLU A 238 -30.70 -19.55 14.35
N VAL A 239 -30.46 -18.90 13.21
CA VAL A 239 -29.82 -19.51 12.05
C VAL A 239 -28.75 -18.55 11.56
N LEU A 240 -27.53 -19.02 11.31
CA LEU A 240 -26.43 -18.15 10.89
C LEU A 240 -25.47 -18.84 9.94
N VAL A 241 -24.87 -18.07 9.03
CA VAL A 241 -23.82 -18.55 8.12
C VAL A 241 -22.46 -18.32 8.78
N LYS A 242 -21.91 -19.36 9.41
CA LYS A 242 -20.68 -19.28 10.21
C LYS A 242 -19.44 -19.01 9.35
N ALA A 243 -19.32 -19.66 8.19
CA ALA A 243 -18.17 -19.49 7.31
C ALA A 243 -18.47 -19.83 5.85
N LEU A 244 -17.72 -19.21 4.94
CA LEU A 244 -17.63 -19.59 3.53
C LEU A 244 -16.17 -19.85 3.18
N LEU A 245 -15.78 -21.13 3.15
CA LEU A 245 -14.41 -21.57 2.94
C LEU A 245 -14.13 -21.72 1.44
N LEU A 246 -13.04 -21.09 1.01
CA LEU A 246 -12.53 -21.14 -0.36
C LEU A 246 -11.28 -22.03 -0.42
N PRO A 247 -11.02 -22.71 -1.55
CA PRO A 247 -9.74 -23.37 -1.79
C PRO A 247 -8.59 -22.35 -1.86
N LYS A 248 -7.40 -22.74 -1.37
CA LYS A 248 -6.21 -21.87 -1.34
C LYS A 248 -5.74 -21.45 -2.74
N GLU A 249 -5.86 -22.34 -3.73
CA GLU A 249 -5.48 -22.09 -5.12
C GLU A 249 -6.54 -22.63 -6.07
N VAL A 250 -6.82 -21.88 -7.14
CA VAL A 250 -7.74 -22.29 -8.19
C VAL A 250 -7.10 -22.10 -9.55
N ARG A 251 -7.19 -23.15 -10.39
CA ARG A 251 -6.77 -23.09 -11.78
C ARG A 251 -7.88 -22.47 -12.62
N MET A 252 -7.57 -21.43 -13.39
CA MET A 252 -8.52 -20.83 -14.34
C MET A 252 -9.09 -21.89 -15.28
N GLY A 253 -10.42 -21.91 -15.41
CA GLY A 253 -11.14 -22.85 -16.26
C GLY A 253 -11.38 -24.24 -15.67
N ALA A 254 -10.87 -24.54 -14.47
CA ALA A 254 -11.20 -25.78 -13.75
C ALA A 254 -12.31 -25.54 -12.71
N PRO A 255 -13.33 -26.42 -12.62
CA PRO A 255 -14.33 -26.32 -11.57
C PRO A 255 -13.74 -26.67 -10.20
N PHE A 256 -14.21 -26.01 -9.15
CA PHE A 256 -13.81 -26.25 -7.76
C PHE A 256 -15.02 -26.17 -6.82
N HIS A 257 -14.83 -26.56 -5.57
CA HIS A 257 -15.87 -26.53 -4.55
C HIS A 257 -15.58 -25.46 -3.49
N LEU A 258 -16.63 -24.74 -3.11
CA LEU A 258 -16.68 -23.88 -1.91
C LEU A 258 -17.45 -24.62 -0.82
N VAL A 259 -17.06 -24.42 0.44
CA VAL A 259 -17.75 -25.05 1.58
C VAL A 259 -18.41 -23.96 2.42
N ALA A 260 -19.72 -24.03 2.54
CA ALA A 260 -20.51 -23.19 3.43
C ALA A 260 -20.77 -23.93 4.74
N GLU A 261 -20.47 -23.28 5.86
CA GLU A 261 -20.83 -23.75 7.19
C GLU A 261 -21.99 -22.91 7.72
N VAL A 262 -23.10 -23.56 8.02
CA VAL A 262 -24.31 -22.95 8.57
C VAL A 262 -24.56 -23.56 9.94
N TYR A 263 -24.89 -22.74 10.92
CA TYR A 263 -25.28 -23.18 12.25
C TYR A 263 -26.73 -22.81 12.50
N THR A 264 -27.48 -23.69 13.15
CA THR A 264 -28.84 -23.38 13.61
C THR A 264 -29.07 -23.96 15.00
N THR A 265 -29.91 -23.33 15.80
CA THR A 265 -30.35 -23.88 17.10
C THR A 265 -31.59 -24.76 16.99
N HIS A 266 -32.29 -24.73 15.86
CA HIS A 266 -33.55 -25.44 15.64
C HIS A 266 -33.66 -25.98 14.21
N GLU A 267 -34.62 -26.88 13.98
CA GLU A 267 -34.86 -27.42 12.65
C GLU A 267 -35.66 -26.43 11.80
N GLU A 268 -35.16 -26.11 10.59
CA GLU A 268 -35.83 -25.17 9.70
C GLU A 268 -35.47 -25.40 8.22
N ASP A 269 -36.42 -25.15 7.32
CA ASP A 269 -36.20 -25.18 5.86
C ASP A 269 -35.79 -23.80 5.34
N VAL A 270 -34.64 -23.73 4.68
CA VAL A 270 -34.08 -22.47 4.16
C VAL A 270 -33.62 -22.59 2.71
N ALA A 271 -33.47 -21.46 2.04
CA ALA A 271 -32.86 -21.36 0.72
C ALA A 271 -31.49 -20.68 0.81
N LEU A 272 -30.43 -21.39 0.42
CA LEU A 272 -29.08 -20.87 0.29
C LEU A 272 -28.83 -20.41 -1.14
N THR A 273 -28.50 -19.13 -1.33
CA THR A 273 -28.16 -18.55 -2.64
C THR A 273 -26.71 -18.09 -2.66
N LEU A 274 -25.88 -18.70 -3.50
CA LEU A 274 -24.49 -18.32 -3.71
C LEU A 274 -24.39 -17.37 -4.91
N TYR A 275 -23.88 -16.18 -4.65
CA TYR A 275 -23.52 -15.18 -5.64
C TYR A 275 -22.03 -15.25 -5.94
N LYS A 276 -21.68 -15.08 -7.21
CA LYS A 276 -20.35 -14.85 -7.75
C LYS A 276 -20.35 -13.45 -8.37
N ASP A 277 -19.63 -12.54 -7.72
CA ASP A 277 -19.71 -11.09 -7.90
C ASP A 277 -21.16 -10.60 -7.74
N GLU A 278 -21.70 -9.90 -8.73
CA GLU A 278 -23.08 -9.41 -8.72
C GLU A 278 -24.10 -10.47 -9.19
N PHE A 279 -23.63 -11.58 -9.75
CA PHE A 279 -24.50 -12.59 -10.38
C PHE A 279 -24.65 -13.84 -9.52
N ILE A 280 -25.71 -14.62 -9.75
CA ILE A 280 -25.85 -15.94 -9.12
C ILE A 280 -24.77 -16.87 -9.70
N ASN A 281 -24.14 -17.67 -8.83
CA ASN A 281 -23.12 -18.62 -9.26
C ASN A 281 -23.69 -19.62 -10.28
N GLY A 282 -23.06 -19.71 -11.45
CA GLY A 282 -23.66 -20.38 -12.62
C GLY A 282 -23.66 -21.91 -12.62
N LEU A 283 -22.91 -22.58 -11.73
CA LEU A 283 -22.96 -24.05 -11.61
C LEU A 283 -23.92 -24.46 -10.50
N ASP A 284 -23.60 -24.11 -9.24
CA ASP A 284 -24.47 -24.32 -8.09
C ASP A 284 -24.84 -22.97 -7.47
N GLY A 285 -25.94 -22.37 -7.93
CA GLY A 285 -26.36 -21.02 -7.51
C GLY A 285 -27.33 -20.98 -6.34
N ARG A 286 -28.22 -21.97 -6.23
CA ARG A 286 -29.29 -22.03 -5.21
C ARG A 286 -29.48 -23.45 -4.69
N LYS A 287 -29.70 -23.61 -3.39
CA LYS A 287 -30.04 -24.89 -2.74
C LYS A 287 -31.14 -24.66 -1.70
N ARG A 288 -32.23 -25.42 -1.77
CA ARG A 288 -33.17 -25.54 -0.64
C ARG A 288 -32.69 -26.67 0.25
N VAL A 289 -32.55 -26.40 1.54
CA VAL A 289 -31.99 -27.35 2.50
C VAL A 289 -32.79 -27.31 3.78
N LYS A 290 -32.92 -28.48 4.41
CA LYS A 290 -33.47 -28.64 5.74
C LYS A 290 -32.32 -28.64 6.74
N LEU A 291 -32.24 -27.61 7.58
CA LEU A 291 -31.19 -27.48 8.58
C LEU A 291 -31.53 -28.32 9.81
N LYS A 292 -30.54 -29.00 10.37
CA LYS A 292 -30.66 -29.69 11.66
C LYS A 292 -29.99 -28.87 12.77
N PRO A 293 -30.49 -28.92 14.02
CA PRO A 293 -29.82 -28.27 15.15
C PRO A 293 -28.31 -28.61 15.19
N GLY A 294 -27.48 -27.59 15.33
CA GLY A 294 -26.02 -27.67 15.28
C GLY A 294 -25.39 -27.26 13.95
N ARG A 295 -24.22 -27.82 13.64
CA ARG A 295 -23.41 -27.48 12.48
C ARG A 295 -23.88 -28.25 11.22
N ASN A 296 -24.18 -27.51 10.17
CA ASN A 296 -24.58 -28.00 8.85
C ASN A 296 -23.55 -27.56 7.81
N VAL A 297 -23.15 -28.45 6.90
CA VAL A 297 -22.09 -28.17 5.92
C VAL A 297 -22.60 -28.43 4.51
N PHE A 298 -22.47 -27.42 3.64
CA PHE A 298 -22.95 -27.49 2.25
C PHE A 298 -21.83 -27.16 1.27
N LYS A 299 -21.66 -27.98 0.24
CA LYS A 299 -20.68 -27.75 -0.83
C LYS A 299 -21.34 -27.08 -2.03
N PHE A 300 -20.68 -26.11 -2.64
CA PHE A 300 -21.12 -25.45 -3.88
C PHE A 300 -20.04 -25.57 -4.95
N LYS A 301 -20.41 -26.01 -6.15
CA LYS A 301 -19.50 -26.03 -7.30
C LYS A 301 -19.43 -24.66 -7.97
N SER A 302 -18.23 -24.18 -8.30
CA SER A 302 -18.03 -22.93 -9.06
C SER A 302 -16.90 -23.04 -10.08
N LEU A 303 -16.88 -22.09 -11.02
CA LEU A 303 -15.92 -21.99 -12.11
C LEU A 303 -15.58 -20.52 -12.35
N VAL A 304 -14.28 -20.22 -12.42
CA VAL A 304 -13.76 -18.89 -12.80
C VAL A 304 -12.99 -19.00 -14.10
N ARG A 305 -13.32 -18.13 -15.06
CA ARG A 305 -12.70 -18.10 -16.40
C ARG A 305 -11.68 -16.97 -16.55
N ASP A 306 -11.91 -15.86 -15.85
CA ASP A 306 -11.07 -14.68 -15.92
C ASP A 306 -10.11 -14.58 -14.75
N ALA A 307 -8.95 -13.99 -15.02
CA ALA A 307 -7.98 -13.64 -14.01
C ALA A 307 -8.45 -12.44 -13.19
N GLY A 308 -8.11 -12.41 -11.90
CA GLY A 308 -8.47 -11.30 -11.02
C GLY A 308 -9.00 -11.79 -9.70
N PHE A 309 -9.77 -10.94 -9.03
CA PHE A 309 -10.41 -11.27 -7.76
C PHE A 309 -11.88 -11.53 -8.00
N VAL A 310 -12.38 -12.63 -7.45
CA VAL A 310 -13.79 -12.99 -7.55
C VAL A 310 -14.40 -12.94 -6.16
N ASN A 311 -15.48 -12.19 -6.01
CA ASN A 311 -16.20 -12.05 -4.75
C ASN A 311 -17.30 -13.10 -4.66
N TYR A 312 -17.28 -13.95 -3.64
CA TYR A 312 -18.34 -14.90 -3.36
C TYR A 312 -19.17 -14.42 -2.19
N ARG A 313 -20.49 -14.38 -2.36
CA ARG A 313 -21.44 -13.99 -1.30
C ARG A 313 -22.52 -15.05 -1.17
N LEU A 314 -22.60 -15.68 0.00
CA LEU A 314 -23.67 -16.60 0.33
C LEU A 314 -24.75 -15.85 1.11
N VAL A 315 -26.00 -15.97 0.69
CA VAL A 315 -27.17 -15.41 1.39
C VAL A 315 -28.16 -16.52 1.66
N MET A 316 -28.58 -16.63 2.91
CA MET A 316 -29.65 -17.50 3.35
C MET A 316 -30.96 -16.72 3.38
N SER A 317 -32.01 -17.27 2.79
CA SER A 317 -33.34 -16.67 2.71
C SER A 317 -34.43 -17.69 3.03
N GLY A 318 -35.65 -17.22 3.29
CA GLY A 318 -36.77 -18.08 3.68
C GLY A 318 -36.76 -18.48 5.17
N VAL A 319 -35.89 -17.88 5.97
CA VAL A 319 -35.83 -18.06 7.44
C VAL A 319 -37.06 -17.39 8.07
N LYS A 320 -37.88 -18.20 8.76
CA LYS A 320 -39.12 -17.80 9.45
C LYS A 320 -38.81 -17.31 10.87
N GLU A 321 -37.98 -18.03 11.61
CA GLU A 321 -37.66 -17.74 13.02
C GLU A 321 -36.17 -17.47 13.21
N ASP A 322 -35.81 -16.22 13.43
CA ASP A 322 -34.42 -15.78 13.50
C ASP A 322 -34.27 -14.53 14.36
N THR A 323 -33.24 -14.46 15.20
CA THR A 323 -32.97 -13.27 16.00
C THR A 323 -32.21 -12.24 15.17
N TRP A 324 -31.23 -12.64 14.37
CA TRP A 324 -30.33 -11.71 13.70
C TRP A 324 -30.18 -11.97 12.20
N ARG A 325 -31.06 -11.36 11.40
CA ARG A 325 -31.00 -11.45 9.93
C ARG A 325 -29.66 -11.03 9.30
N SER A 326 -28.83 -10.28 10.01
CA SER A 326 -27.52 -9.82 9.55
C SER A 326 -26.47 -10.94 9.47
N ASN A 327 -26.61 -12.01 10.25
CA ASN A 327 -25.69 -13.15 10.24
C ASN A 327 -26.09 -14.26 9.23
N ASN A 328 -27.22 -14.10 8.53
CA ASN A 328 -27.69 -14.95 7.44
C ASN A 328 -26.90 -14.83 6.14
N LYS A 329 -25.74 -14.17 6.17
CA LYS A 329 -24.90 -13.95 4.99
C LYS A 329 -23.43 -14.07 5.34
N ALA A 330 -22.66 -14.61 4.40
CA ALA A 330 -21.20 -14.62 4.45
C ALA A 330 -20.60 -14.17 3.12
N THR A 331 -19.42 -13.58 3.14
CA THR A 331 -18.73 -13.11 1.93
C THR A 331 -17.26 -13.52 2.00
N ALA A 332 -16.69 -13.97 0.88
CA ALA A 332 -15.31 -14.42 0.78
C ALA A 332 -14.72 -14.02 -0.59
N ILE A 333 -13.43 -13.72 -0.66
CA ILE A 333 -12.76 -13.29 -1.91
C ILE A 333 -11.74 -14.33 -2.34
N LEU A 334 -11.81 -14.72 -3.61
CA LEU A 334 -10.89 -15.67 -4.24
C LEU A 334 -9.95 -14.94 -5.21
N PRO A 335 -8.62 -14.92 -4.97
CA PRO A 335 -7.65 -14.46 -5.95
C PRO A 335 -7.40 -15.53 -7.02
N VAL A 336 -7.46 -15.14 -8.30
CA VAL A 336 -7.23 -16.01 -9.46
C VAL A 336 -6.10 -15.44 -10.31
N LEU A 337 -4.98 -16.15 -10.38
CA LEU A 337 -3.78 -15.74 -11.12
C LEU A 337 -4.03 -15.81 -12.64
N GLY A 338 -3.66 -14.74 -13.36
CA GLY A 338 -3.82 -14.66 -14.81
C GLY A 338 -2.70 -15.30 -15.63
N ARG A 339 -2.99 -15.59 -16.90
CA ARG A 339 -2.00 -16.06 -17.88
C ARG A 339 -1.10 -14.90 -18.32
N PRO A 340 0.18 -15.16 -18.63
CA PRO A 340 1.07 -14.21 -19.29
C PRO A 340 0.43 -13.63 -20.55
N LYS A 341 0.37 -12.29 -20.65
CA LYS A 341 -0.17 -11.61 -21.83
C LYS A 341 0.94 -10.94 -22.64
N VAL A 342 1.14 -11.41 -23.87
CA VAL A 342 2.20 -10.94 -24.78
C VAL A 342 1.58 -10.15 -25.92
N LEU A 343 2.12 -8.97 -26.20
CA LEU A 343 1.84 -8.23 -27.42
C LEU A 343 2.88 -8.60 -28.48
N TYR A 344 2.43 -9.13 -29.61
CA TYR A 344 3.28 -9.50 -30.75
C TYR A 344 2.93 -8.61 -31.95
N VAL A 345 3.88 -7.75 -32.34
CA VAL A 345 3.77 -6.86 -33.51
C VAL A 345 4.61 -7.45 -34.63
N GLU A 346 3.95 -7.80 -35.74
CA GLU A 346 4.58 -8.44 -36.89
C GLU A 346 4.48 -7.53 -38.12
N GLY A 347 5.62 -7.32 -38.79
CA GLY A 347 5.73 -6.49 -39.99
C GLY A 347 5.02 -7.11 -41.21
N GLU A 348 4.98 -8.44 -41.27
CA GLU A 348 4.27 -9.19 -42.32
C GLU A 348 3.17 -10.08 -41.69
N PRO A 349 1.94 -9.55 -41.49
CA PRO A 349 0.90 -10.21 -40.69
C PRO A 349 0.57 -11.65 -41.10
N LEU A 350 0.76 -12.00 -42.38
CA LEU A 350 0.58 -13.35 -42.94
C LEU A 350 1.41 -14.40 -42.17
N TYR A 351 2.57 -14.02 -41.65
CA TYR A 351 3.50 -14.94 -40.99
C TYR A 351 3.40 -14.97 -39.46
N ALA A 352 2.57 -14.11 -38.86
CA ALA A 352 2.41 -14.05 -37.40
C ALA A 352 1.89 -15.36 -36.78
N GLY A 353 1.24 -16.22 -37.59
CA GLY A 353 0.67 -17.49 -37.15
C GLY A 353 1.69 -18.51 -36.63
N TYR A 354 2.97 -18.42 -37.01
CA TYR A 354 3.98 -19.39 -36.56
C TYR A 354 4.33 -19.22 -35.08
N LEU A 355 4.80 -18.04 -34.69
CA LEU A 355 5.14 -17.75 -33.30
C LEU A 355 3.90 -17.73 -32.40
N LYS A 356 2.77 -17.21 -32.89
CA LYS A 356 1.49 -17.23 -32.14
C LYS A 356 1.11 -18.64 -31.70
N ARG A 357 1.09 -19.61 -32.63
CA ARG A 357 0.72 -21.01 -32.31
C ARG A 357 1.71 -21.66 -31.35
N ALA A 358 3.00 -21.41 -31.52
CA ALA A 358 4.05 -21.93 -30.64
C ALA A 358 3.88 -21.46 -29.19
N LEU A 359 3.55 -20.18 -28.97
CA LEU A 359 3.31 -19.61 -27.65
C LEU A 359 1.96 -20.05 -27.05
N GLN A 360 0.91 -20.15 -27.88
CA GLN A 360 -0.41 -20.60 -27.43
C GLN A 360 -0.41 -22.07 -26.97
N ALA A 361 0.36 -22.94 -27.63
CA ALA A 361 0.56 -24.33 -27.19
C ALA A 361 1.12 -24.42 -25.76
N GLU A 362 1.82 -23.37 -25.31
CA GLU A 362 2.47 -23.26 -24.00
C GLU A 362 1.67 -22.41 -23.00
N LYS A 363 0.37 -22.20 -23.28
CA LYS A 363 -0.61 -21.47 -22.45
C LYS A 363 -0.28 -19.98 -22.22
N ILE A 364 0.36 -19.35 -23.20
CA ILE A 364 0.64 -17.90 -23.20
C ILE A 364 -0.40 -17.19 -24.08
N ASP A 365 -1.03 -16.14 -23.56
CA ASP A 365 -2.03 -15.37 -24.29
C ASP A 365 -1.33 -14.33 -25.20
N VAL A 366 -1.45 -14.49 -26.52
CA VAL A 366 -0.77 -13.65 -27.50
C VAL A 366 -1.77 -12.77 -28.25
N VAL A 367 -1.59 -11.46 -28.16
CA VAL A 367 -2.31 -10.47 -28.97
C VAL A 367 -1.43 -10.08 -30.13
N VAL A 368 -1.86 -10.40 -31.36
CA VAL A 368 -1.14 -10.06 -32.59
C VAL A 368 -1.63 -8.72 -33.14
N ARG A 369 -0.71 -7.88 -33.58
CA ARG A 369 -1.01 -6.66 -34.35
C ARG A 369 -0.08 -6.55 -35.57
N GLY A 370 -0.54 -5.85 -36.60
CA GLY A 370 0.27 -5.56 -37.79
C GLY A 370 1.31 -4.46 -37.57
N PRO A 371 2.02 -4.02 -38.63
CA PRO A 371 3.18 -3.11 -38.53
C PRO A 371 2.89 -1.78 -37.84
N TYR A 372 1.68 -1.23 -37.99
CA TYR A 372 1.25 0.02 -37.34
C TYR A 372 0.67 -0.18 -35.93
N GLY A 373 0.73 -1.40 -35.40
CA GLY A 373 0.07 -1.83 -34.16
C GLY A 373 0.77 -1.47 -32.86
N VAL A 374 1.97 -0.87 -32.93
CA VAL A 374 2.74 -0.49 -31.73
C VAL A 374 1.97 0.55 -30.91
N PRO A 375 1.70 0.31 -29.61
CA PRO A 375 0.98 1.28 -28.78
C PRO A 375 1.74 2.60 -28.63
N SER A 376 1.02 3.72 -28.63
CA SER A 376 1.59 5.07 -28.54
C SER A 376 1.85 5.54 -27.10
N SER A 377 1.40 4.80 -26.07
CA SER A 377 1.56 5.20 -24.67
C SER A 377 1.97 4.05 -23.75
N VAL A 378 2.65 4.40 -22.68
CA VAL A 378 3.11 3.47 -21.63
C VAL A 378 1.93 2.77 -20.94
N ALA A 379 0.81 3.47 -20.74
CA ALA A 379 -0.40 2.91 -20.14
C ALA A 379 -1.01 1.77 -20.97
N GLN A 380 -0.94 1.86 -22.31
CA GLN A 380 -1.40 0.79 -23.18
C GLN A 380 -0.44 -0.41 -23.16
N LEU A 381 0.88 -0.15 -23.12
CA LEU A 381 1.91 -1.20 -22.99
C LEU A 381 1.83 -1.93 -21.65
N ALA A 382 1.47 -1.23 -20.57
CA ALA A 382 1.34 -1.80 -19.22
C ALA A 382 0.29 -2.91 -19.09
N LYS A 383 -0.62 -3.06 -20.07
CA LYS A 383 -1.59 -4.15 -20.14
C LYS A 383 -0.96 -5.50 -20.51
N PHE A 384 0.29 -5.50 -20.94
CA PHE A 384 1.04 -6.67 -21.41
C PHE A 384 2.26 -6.91 -20.53
N ASP A 385 2.59 -8.18 -20.29
CA ASP A 385 3.78 -8.57 -19.53
C ASP A 385 5.05 -8.55 -20.42
N MET A 386 4.88 -8.58 -21.75
CA MET A 386 5.96 -8.52 -22.72
C MET A 386 5.49 -7.95 -24.08
N LEU A 387 6.39 -7.25 -24.77
CA LEU A 387 6.28 -6.82 -26.16
C LEU A 387 7.30 -7.57 -27.06
N ILE A 388 6.83 -8.07 -28.20
CA ILE A 388 7.65 -8.64 -29.26
C ILE A 388 7.47 -7.79 -30.53
N ILE A 389 8.56 -7.34 -31.13
CA ILE A 389 8.58 -6.72 -32.46
C ILE A 389 9.35 -7.63 -33.41
N SER A 390 8.71 -8.02 -34.50
CA SER A 390 9.29 -8.87 -35.54
C SER A 390 9.16 -8.21 -36.90
N ASP A 391 10.31 -7.97 -37.55
CA ASP A 391 10.40 -7.48 -38.92
C ASP A 391 9.60 -6.21 -39.27
N VAL A 392 9.43 -5.32 -38.29
CA VAL A 392 8.78 -4.02 -38.47
C VAL A 392 9.84 -2.95 -38.79
N PRO A 393 9.79 -2.28 -39.96
CA PRO A 393 10.66 -1.14 -40.29
C PRO A 393 10.56 0.01 -39.26
N ALA A 394 11.69 0.69 -38.98
CA ALA A 394 11.72 1.83 -38.07
C ALA A 394 10.81 2.99 -38.50
N MET A 395 10.58 3.16 -39.81
CA MET A 395 9.66 4.17 -40.35
C MET A 395 8.19 3.98 -39.91
N TYR A 396 7.81 2.80 -39.43
CA TYR A 396 6.47 2.52 -38.90
C TYR A 396 6.37 2.67 -37.37
N VAL A 397 7.49 2.95 -36.70
CA VAL A 397 7.54 3.18 -35.25
C VAL A 397 8.01 4.60 -35.00
N ASN A 398 7.07 5.50 -34.69
CA ASN A 398 7.39 6.91 -34.48
C ASN A 398 8.20 7.15 -33.18
N LEU A 399 8.76 8.36 -33.03
CA LEU A 399 9.61 8.73 -31.89
C LEU A 399 8.90 8.58 -30.53
N GLY A 400 7.59 8.86 -30.47
CA GLY A 400 6.78 8.71 -29.27
C GLY A 400 6.58 7.26 -28.86
N GLN A 401 6.28 6.38 -29.83
CA GLN A 401 6.21 4.92 -29.62
C GLN A 401 7.54 4.36 -29.15
N MET A 402 8.67 4.76 -29.77
CA MET A 402 9.99 4.33 -29.32
C MET A 402 10.30 4.79 -27.88
N ALA A 403 9.89 6.00 -27.51
CA ALA A 403 10.03 6.51 -26.14
C ALA A 403 9.14 5.73 -25.15
N ALA A 404 7.90 5.40 -25.54
CA ALA A 404 6.98 4.60 -24.73
C ALA A 404 7.51 3.17 -24.50
N ILE A 405 8.09 2.53 -25.51
CA ILE A 405 8.74 1.22 -25.39
C ILE A 405 9.93 1.33 -24.42
N HIS A 406 10.77 2.33 -24.59
CA HIS A 406 11.92 2.56 -23.71
C HIS A 406 11.49 2.71 -22.24
N ALA A 407 10.48 3.53 -21.95
CA ALA A 407 9.94 3.72 -20.60
C ALA A 407 9.25 2.44 -20.07
N TYR A 408 8.51 1.72 -20.90
CA TYR A 408 7.87 0.45 -20.53
C TYR A 408 8.90 -0.59 -20.05
N VAL A 409 10.02 -0.74 -20.75
CA VAL A 409 11.07 -1.68 -20.36
C VAL A 409 11.83 -1.16 -19.14
N ARG A 410 12.33 0.08 -19.19
CA ARG A 410 13.20 0.63 -18.14
C ARG A 410 12.47 0.87 -16.82
N ASP A 411 11.28 1.45 -16.87
CA ASP A 411 10.60 2.02 -15.69
C ASP A 411 9.42 1.15 -15.20
N LEU A 412 8.76 0.37 -16.07
CA LEU A 412 7.68 -0.55 -15.66
C LEU A 412 8.11 -2.02 -15.55
N GLY A 413 9.33 -2.34 -15.94
CA GLY A 413 9.87 -3.71 -15.90
C GLY A 413 9.28 -4.64 -16.95
N GLY A 414 8.73 -4.09 -18.04
CA GLY A 414 8.21 -4.87 -19.16
C GLY A 414 9.29 -5.67 -19.89
N GLY A 415 8.93 -6.85 -20.40
CA GLY A 415 9.82 -7.63 -21.27
C GLY A 415 9.81 -7.10 -22.70
N PHE A 416 10.97 -7.05 -23.37
CA PHE A 416 11.05 -6.65 -24.78
C PHE A 416 11.93 -7.58 -25.62
N LEU A 417 11.39 -8.13 -26.69
CA LEU A 417 12.12 -8.93 -27.66
C LEU A 417 12.01 -8.30 -29.05
N MET A 418 13.14 -8.17 -29.73
CA MET A 418 13.17 -7.87 -31.16
C MET A 418 13.71 -9.07 -31.93
N THR A 419 12.94 -9.55 -32.92
CA THR A 419 13.38 -10.63 -33.81
C THR A 419 13.76 -10.07 -35.16
N GLY A 420 14.66 -10.77 -35.85
CA GLY A 420 15.23 -10.36 -37.12
C GLY A 420 14.34 -10.59 -38.32
N GLY A 421 14.85 -10.10 -39.45
CA GLY A 421 14.23 -10.14 -40.76
C GLY A 421 14.87 -9.07 -41.64
N GLN A 422 14.38 -8.91 -42.87
CA GLN A 422 14.97 -7.99 -43.84
C GLN A 422 14.82 -6.51 -43.46
N ASN A 423 13.82 -6.21 -42.63
CA ASN A 423 13.41 -4.87 -42.23
C ASN A 423 13.66 -4.62 -40.74
N SER A 424 14.56 -5.40 -40.12
CA SER A 424 14.90 -5.31 -38.70
C SER A 424 16.30 -4.71 -38.47
N PHE A 425 16.56 -4.26 -37.24
CA PHE A 425 17.89 -3.78 -36.79
C PHE A 425 18.45 -2.66 -37.69
N GLY A 426 19.74 -2.72 -38.03
CA GLY A 426 20.40 -1.74 -38.91
C GLY A 426 19.72 -1.62 -40.28
N ALA A 427 19.43 -2.75 -40.94
CA ALA A 427 18.75 -2.76 -42.24
C ALA A 427 17.31 -2.20 -42.18
N GLY A 428 16.67 -2.31 -41.01
CA GLY A 428 15.36 -1.74 -40.71
C GLY A 428 15.35 -0.26 -40.35
N GLY A 429 16.51 0.42 -40.31
CA GLY A 429 16.60 1.83 -39.96
C GLY A 429 16.62 2.13 -38.45
N TYR A 430 16.92 1.15 -37.60
CA TYR A 430 16.97 1.35 -36.14
C TYR A 430 18.32 1.89 -35.62
N TYR A 431 19.29 2.16 -36.49
CA TYR A 431 20.59 2.74 -36.12
C TYR A 431 20.44 4.10 -35.42
N GLY A 432 21.08 4.25 -34.26
CA GLY A 432 21.03 5.46 -33.43
C GLY A 432 19.72 5.68 -32.68
N THR A 433 18.74 4.78 -32.79
CA THR A 433 17.40 4.97 -32.21
C THR A 433 17.34 4.61 -30.72
N ARG A 434 16.26 5.01 -30.02
CA ARG A 434 15.98 4.56 -28.65
C ARG A 434 15.81 3.04 -28.54
N ILE A 435 15.39 2.38 -29.61
CA ILE A 435 15.27 0.92 -29.66
C ILE A 435 16.66 0.28 -29.68
N GLU A 436 17.61 0.79 -30.48
CA GLU A 436 18.99 0.31 -30.40
C GLU A 436 19.56 0.47 -29.00
N LYS A 437 19.31 1.61 -28.32
CA LYS A 437 19.79 1.85 -26.95
C LYS A 437 19.35 0.77 -25.97
N ILE A 438 18.10 0.30 -26.06
CA ILE A 438 17.59 -0.75 -25.17
C ILE A 438 17.99 -2.16 -25.59
N LEU A 439 18.40 -2.42 -26.84
CA LEU A 439 18.78 -3.78 -27.26
C LEU A 439 20.19 -4.18 -26.78
N PRO A 440 20.47 -5.48 -26.55
CA PRO A 440 21.78 -5.96 -26.10
C PRO A 440 22.85 -5.96 -27.20
N VAL A 441 22.50 -5.60 -28.42
CA VAL A 441 23.42 -5.50 -29.56
C VAL A 441 23.46 -4.07 -30.10
N ARG A 442 24.55 -3.73 -30.77
CA ARG A 442 24.70 -2.52 -31.58
C ARG A 442 24.76 -2.92 -33.05
N PHE A 443 24.30 -2.01 -33.90
CA PHE A 443 24.26 -2.19 -35.36
C PHE A 443 25.51 -1.60 -36.03
N ASP A 444 26.42 -1.07 -35.22
CA ASP A 444 27.73 -0.58 -35.61
C ASP A 444 28.57 -1.70 -36.26
N THR A 445 28.83 -1.51 -37.55
CA THR A 445 29.60 -2.40 -38.41
C THR A 445 31.10 -2.09 -38.38
N GLU A 446 31.62 -1.43 -37.34
CA GLU A 446 33.07 -1.20 -37.27
C GLU A 446 33.87 -2.43 -36.83
N LYS A 447 34.61 -2.97 -37.81
CA LYS A 447 35.80 -3.86 -37.73
C LYS A 447 35.53 -5.36 -37.58
N LYS A 448 35.20 -5.99 -38.72
CA LYS A 448 36.02 -7.00 -39.42
C LYS A 448 35.51 -7.11 -40.87
N ARG A 449 35.82 -6.07 -41.64
CA ARG A 449 35.99 -5.99 -43.11
C ARG A 449 36.30 -4.51 -43.32
N SER A 450 37.56 -4.15 -43.54
CA SER A 450 38.05 -2.78 -43.74
C SER A 450 37.55 -2.13 -45.04
N GLN A 451 36.44 -2.62 -45.58
CA GLN A 451 35.88 -2.28 -46.87
C GLN A 451 34.46 -1.77 -46.67
N PRO A 452 34.16 -0.50 -47.01
CA PRO A 452 32.81 -0.05 -47.33
C PRO A 452 31.96 -1.14 -48.00
N SER A 453 30.71 -1.31 -47.58
CA SER A 453 29.79 -2.28 -48.19
C SER A 453 29.58 -1.98 -49.67
N LEU A 454 29.46 -0.68 -49.99
CA LEU A 454 29.17 -0.21 -51.33
C LEU A 454 30.05 1.00 -51.68
N ALA A 455 30.61 0.99 -52.89
CA ALA A 455 31.10 2.16 -53.58
C ALA A 455 30.23 2.40 -54.82
N LEU A 456 29.51 3.51 -54.84
CA LEU A 456 28.54 3.86 -55.86
C LEU A 456 28.98 5.09 -56.64
N ALA A 457 29.09 4.99 -57.96
CA ALA A 457 29.26 6.14 -58.84
C ALA A 457 27.97 6.40 -59.63
N LEU A 458 27.47 7.63 -59.56
CA LEU A 458 26.33 8.09 -60.35
C LEU A 458 26.85 8.84 -61.57
N CYS A 459 26.62 8.29 -62.76
CA CYS A 459 26.89 8.95 -64.03
C CYS A 459 25.59 9.61 -64.53
N ILE A 460 25.52 10.93 -64.52
CA ILE A 460 24.31 11.70 -64.82
C ILE A 460 24.50 12.53 -66.09
N ASP A 461 23.71 12.26 -67.11
CA ASP A 461 23.66 13.07 -68.32
C ASP A 461 23.16 14.49 -67.99
N ARG A 462 23.89 15.50 -68.47
CA ARG A 462 23.53 16.91 -68.37
C ARG A 462 23.46 17.59 -69.73
N SER A 463 23.32 16.84 -70.82
CA SER A 463 23.15 17.38 -72.17
C SER A 463 21.94 18.32 -72.31
N GLY A 464 21.87 19.07 -73.41
CA GLY A 464 20.77 20.01 -73.65
C GLY A 464 19.36 19.40 -73.56
N SER A 465 19.21 18.12 -73.92
CA SER A 465 17.94 17.36 -73.85
C SER A 465 17.46 17.08 -72.41
N MET A 466 18.38 17.13 -71.44
CA MET A 466 18.10 16.98 -70.00
C MET A 466 17.60 18.27 -69.35
N SER A 467 17.54 19.40 -70.08
CA SER A 467 17.07 20.68 -69.54
C SER A 467 15.64 20.63 -69.00
N GLY A 468 15.30 21.58 -68.12
CA GLY A 468 14.00 21.65 -67.47
C GLY A 468 13.81 20.59 -66.38
N GLN A 469 12.68 19.88 -66.40
CA GLN A 469 12.27 19.01 -65.29
C GLN A 469 13.16 17.76 -65.12
N LYS A 470 13.76 17.24 -66.21
CA LYS A 470 14.55 16.00 -66.17
C LYS A 470 15.83 16.15 -65.32
N ILE A 471 16.57 17.24 -65.48
CA ILE A 471 17.78 17.49 -64.69
C ILE A 471 17.45 17.73 -63.21
N GLU A 472 16.32 18.40 -62.89
CA GLU A 472 15.89 18.57 -61.50
C GLU A 472 15.52 17.22 -60.85
N LEU A 473 14.80 16.35 -61.57
CA LEU A 473 14.48 15.01 -61.09
C LEU A 473 15.72 14.10 -60.98
N ALA A 474 16.72 14.29 -61.84
CA ALA A 474 18.01 13.61 -61.73
C ALA A 474 18.80 14.07 -60.48
N LYS A 475 18.76 15.37 -60.15
CA LYS A 475 19.32 15.89 -58.88
C LYS A 475 18.61 15.27 -57.69
N ASP A 476 17.29 15.25 -57.69
CA ASP A 476 16.52 14.68 -56.58
C ASP A 476 16.77 13.18 -56.43
N ALA A 477 16.92 12.45 -57.53
CA ALA A 477 17.31 11.04 -57.52
C ALA A 477 18.71 10.82 -56.94
N ALA A 478 19.68 11.67 -57.29
CA ALA A 478 21.04 11.61 -56.75
C ALA A 478 21.09 11.98 -55.26
N LYS A 479 20.32 12.98 -54.82
CA LYS A 479 20.16 13.36 -53.41
C LYS A 479 19.53 12.22 -52.60
N ALA A 480 18.42 11.65 -53.07
CA ALA A 480 17.77 10.51 -52.42
C ALA A 480 18.71 9.31 -52.32
N THR A 481 19.52 9.07 -53.36
CA THR A 481 20.54 8.02 -53.33
C THR A 481 21.61 8.29 -52.26
N ALA A 482 22.10 9.52 -52.15
CA ALA A 482 23.06 9.91 -51.11
C ALA A 482 22.50 9.76 -49.68
N GLU A 483 21.19 9.97 -49.50
CA GLU A 483 20.50 9.80 -48.21
C GLU A 483 20.30 8.33 -47.82
N LEU A 484 20.11 7.44 -48.81
CA LEU A 484 19.96 5.99 -48.58
C LEU A 484 21.26 5.30 -48.18
N LEU A 485 22.41 5.86 -48.57
CA LEU A 485 23.71 5.26 -48.29
C LEU A 485 24.09 5.38 -46.81
N GLY A 486 24.72 4.33 -46.29
CA GLY A 486 25.32 4.35 -44.96
C GLY A 486 26.47 5.36 -44.91
N SER A 487 26.75 5.92 -43.74
CA SER A 487 27.83 6.92 -43.58
C SER A 487 29.23 6.38 -43.95
N SER A 488 29.39 5.06 -43.96
CA SER A 488 30.63 4.37 -44.35
C SER A 488 30.74 4.02 -45.84
N ASP A 489 29.63 4.08 -46.60
CA ASP A 489 29.63 3.79 -48.03
C ASP A 489 30.27 4.95 -48.82
N LEU A 490 30.78 4.65 -50.01
CA LEU A 490 31.40 5.64 -50.88
C LEU A 490 30.41 6.08 -51.96
N ILE A 491 30.32 7.38 -52.21
CA ILE A 491 29.53 7.96 -53.28
C ILE A 491 30.37 8.91 -54.12
N GLY A 492 30.27 8.76 -55.43
CA GLY A 492 30.78 9.69 -56.43
C GLY A 492 29.64 10.11 -57.36
N VAL A 493 29.65 11.37 -57.79
CA VAL A 493 28.68 11.90 -58.76
C VAL A 493 29.45 12.55 -59.89
N ILE A 494 29.27 12.04 -61.10
CA ILE A 494 29.93 12.48 -62.31
C ILE A 494 28.83 12.90 -63.26
N ALA A 495 28.81 14.17 -63.64
CA ALA A 495 27.92 14.66 -64.67
C ALA A 495 28.64 14.62 -66.01
N PHE A 496 27.93 14.37 -67.12
CA PHE A 496 28.56 14.35 -68.43
C PHE A 496 27.73 15.03 -69.50
N ASP A 497 28.45 15.69 -70.40
CA ASP A 497 27.95 16.23 -71.66
C ASP A 497 28.84 15.71 -72.81
N SER A 498 29.54 16.58 -73.53
CA SER A 498 30.63 16.18 -74.43
C SER A 498 31.88 15.70 -73.66
N SER A 499 31.98 16.01 -72.36
CA SER A 499 33.08 15.65 -71.46
C SER A 499 32.56 15.22 -70.08
N ALA A 500 33.41 14.61 -69.25
CA ALA A 500 33.07 14.22 -67.88
C ALA A 500 33.42 15.33 -66.88
N HIS A 501 32.48 15.64 -65.98
CA HIS A 501 32.59 16.65 -64.94
C HIS A 501 32.37 16.00 -63.57
N VAL A 502 33.41 15.95 -62.74
CA VAL A 502 33.30 15.38 -61.39
C VAL A 502 32.61 16.39 -60.47
N VAL A 503 31.34 16.12 -60.13
CA VAL A 503 30.54 16.96 -59.22
C VAL A 503 30.88 16.64 -57.78
N VAL A 504 30.97 15.35 -57.47
CA VAL A 504 31.35 14.82 -56.16
C VAL A 504 32.43 13.77 -56.41
N ARG A 505 33.66 14.06 -56.00
CA ARG A 505 34.75 13.07 -56.02
C ARG A 505 34.41 11.93 -55.06
N LEU A 506 34.68 10.69 -55.45
CA LEU A 506 34.38 9.51 -54.65
C LEU A 506 34.87 9.65 -53.20
N GLN A 507 33.92 9.76 -52.28
CA GLN A 507 34.19 9.99 -50.85
C GLN A 507 33.14 9.28 -50.00
N ARG A 508 33.37 9.21 -48.68
CA ARG A 508 32.38 8.67 -47.74
C ARG A 508 31.10 9.51 -47.74
N ALA A 509 29.95 8.85 -47.73
CA ALA A 509 28.64 9.48 -47.61
C ALA A 509 28.35 10.08 -46.20
N ALA A 510 29.37 10.29 -45.38
CA ALA A 510 29.25 10.96 -44.09
C ALA A 510 29.01 12.48 -44.23
N ASN A 511 29.62 13.11 -45.24
CA ASN A 511 29.54 14.56 -45.50
C ASN A 511 28.27 14.94 -46.29
N ARG A 512 27.10 14.48 -45.84
CA ARG A 512 25.84 14.58 -46.59
C ARG A 512 25.48 15.99 -47.04
N LEU A 513 25.57 16.97 -46.15
CA LEU A 513 25.23 18.36 -46.48
C LEU A 513 26.09 18.93 -47.62
N ARG A 514 27.39 18.63 -47.63
CA ARG A 514 28.28 19.05 -48.72
C ARG A 514 27.93 18.36 -50.04
N ILE A 515 27.72 17.04 -50.00
CA ILE A 515 27.35 16.24 -51.18
C ILE A 515 26.03 16.74 -51.78
N LEU A 516 25.02 17.02 -50.95
CA LEU A 516 23.72 17.54 -51.41
C LEU A 516 23.86 18.92 -52.06
N ASN A 517 24.70 19.80 -51.50
CA ASN A 517 24.97 21.13 -52.05
C ASN A 517 25.73 21.06 -53.38
N ASP A 518 26.70 20.15 -53.50
CA ASP A 518 27.46 19.95 -54.74
C ASP A 518 26.55 19.41 -55.86
N ILE A 519 25.66 18.46 -55.56
CA ILE A 519 24.65 17.95 -56.50
C ILE A 519 23.67 19.06 -56.94
N ALA A 520 23.26 19.94 -56.02
CA ALA A 520 22.32 21.02 -56.33
C ALA A 520 22.84 22.01 -57.40
N ARG A 521 24.17 22.12 -57.54
CA ARG A 521 24.83 23.01 -58.52
C ARG A 521 24.79 22.50 -59.96
N LEU A 522 24.29 21.28 -60.19
CA LEU A 522 24.19 20.71 -61.53
C LEU A 522 23.34 21.60 -62.45
N ARG A 523 23.80 21.78 -63.69
CA ARG A 523 23.09 22.51 -64.74
C ARG A 523 23.22 21.74 -66.04
N SER A 524 22.18 21.79 -66.87
CA SER A 524 22.20 21.22 -68.22
C SER A 524 22.99 22.11 -69.18
N GLY A 525 23.72 21.50 -70.11
CA GLY A 525 24.44 22.15 -71.22
C GLY A 525 25.37 21.18 -71.94
N GLY A 526 25.64 21.43 -73.23
CA GLY A 526 26.56 20.63 -74.06
C GLY A 526 25.92 19.47 -74.84
N GLY A 527 26.75 18.63 -75.48
CA GLY A 527 26.36 17.41 -76.21
C GLY A 527 26.30 16.16 -75.31
N THR A 528 26.34 14.95 -75.87
CA THR A 528 26.20 13.68 -75.12
C THR A 528 27.31 12.66 -75.47
N SER A 529 28.19 12.37 -74.52
CA SER A 529 29.27 11.39 -74.64
C SER A 529 29.36 10.55 -73.36
N ILE A 530 28.92 9.28 -73.43
CA ILE A 530 28.84 8.38 -72.27
C ILE A 530 30.24 7.88 -71.85
N LEU A 531 31.11 7.60 -72.83
CA LEU A 531 32.41 6.96 -72.62
C LEU A 531 33.30 7.71 -71.61
N PRO A 532 33.45 9.05 -71.67
CA PRO A 532 34.20 9.81 -70.66
C PRO A 532 33.68 9.62 -69.24
N CYS A 533 32.35 9.57 -69.03
CA CYS A 533 31.78 9.39 -67.69
C CYS A 533 32.10 8.01 -67.12
N LEU A 534 31.89 6.97 -67.93
CA LEU A 534 32.19 5.60 -67.50
C LEU A 534 33.68 5.41 -67.22
N ARG A 535 34.56 6.07 -68.00
CA ARG A 535 36.01 6.03 -67.77
C ARG A 535 36.39 6.70 -66.44
N GLU A 536 35.78 7.83 -66.12
CA GLU A 536 35.99 8.51 -64.84
C GLU A 536 35.44 7.69 -63.68
N ALA A 537 34.25 7.10 -63.82
CA ALA A 537 33.67 6.20 -62.83
C ALA A 537 34.55 4.96 -62.61
N TYR A 538 35.08 4.37 -63.67
CA TYR A 538 36.04 3.28 -63.62
C TYR A 538 37.31 3.67 -62.87
N SER A 539 37.90 4.83 -63.21
CA SER A 539 39.11 5.35 -62.55
C SER A 539 38.94 5.54 -61.04
N GLN A 540 37.79 6.06 -60.62
CA GLN A 540 37.48 6.24 -59.20
C GLN A 540 37.16 4.92 -58.49
N LEU A 541 36.41 4.01 -59.12
CA LEU A 541 35.99 2.76 -58.50
C LEU A 541 37.07 1.68 -58.51
N GLN A 542 37.97 1.64 -59.49
CA GLN A 542 39.03 0.62 -59.55
C GLN A 542 39.94 0.70 -58.31
N THR A 543 40.26 1.92 -57.86
CA THR A 543 41.09 2.19 -56.68
C THR A 543 40.31 2.17 -55.36
N ALA A 544 38.98 2.17 -55.42
CA ALA A 544 38.12 2.15 -54.23
C ALA A 544 38.17 0.79 -53.50
N ASN A 545 38.30 0.83 -52.18
CA ASN A 545 38.29 -0.37 -51.35
C ASN A 545 36.88 -0.66 -50.80
N ALA A 546 36.02 -1.31 -51.59
CA ALA A 546 34.64 -1.64 -51.20
C ALA A 546 34.25 -3.06 -51.63
N LYS A 547 33.31 -3.71 -50.91
CA LYS A 547 32.85 -5.08 -51.22
C LYS A 547 32.06 -5.16 -52.52
N VAL A 548 31.22 -4.16 -52.76
CA VAL A 548 30.42 -4.00 -53.97
C VAL A 548 30.79 -2.66 -54.60
N LYS A 549 31.11 -2.69 -55.89
CA LYS A 549 31.38 -1.48 -56.68
C LYS A 549 30.32 -1.42 -57.77
N HIS A 550 29.60 -0.31 -57.85
CA HIS A 550 28.46 -0.19 -58.73
C HIS A 550 28.40 1.19 -59.39
N VAL A 551 27.98 1.22 -60.65
CA VAL A 551 27.71 2.43 -61.41
C VAL A 551 26.23 2.46 -61.78
N ILE A 552 25.57 3.60 -61.56
CA ILE A 552 24.25 3.88 -62.12
C ILE A 552 24.43 4.97 -63.17
N LEU A 553 24.21 4.61 -64.43
CA LEU A 553 24.25 5.50 -65.58
C LEU A 553 22.83 6.00 -65.89
N LEU A 554 22.63 7.30 -65.99
CA LEU A 554 21.39 7.95 -66.42
C LEU A 554 21.65 8.74 -67.70
N SER A 555 20.89 8.46 -68.76
CA SER A 555 21.07 9.10 -70.07
C SER A 555 19.73 9.23 -70.80
N ASP A 556 19.54 10.34 -71.53
CA ASP A 556 18.37 10.55 -72.40
C ASP A 556 18.72 10.70 -73.88
N GLY A 557 20.02 10.79 -74.21
CA GLY A 557 20.53 10.90 -75.58
C GLY A 557 21.19 9.65 -76.16
N GLN A 558 21.67 9.78 -77.40
CA GLN A 558 22.45 8.79 -78.14
C GLN A 558 23.95 9.09 -77.99
N SER A 559 24.78 8.05 -77.95
CA SER A 559 26.24 8.21 -77.88
C SER A 559 26.93 7.22 -78.83
N SER A 560 28.17 7.49 -79.21
CA SER A 560 28.94 6.57 -80.05
C SER A 560 29.17 5.25 -79.33
N TYR A 561 28.93 4.13 -80.02
CA TYR A 561 29.17 2.77 -79.50
C TYR A 561 30.67 2.48 -79.31
N ASN A 562 31.55 3.22 -80.01
CA ASN A 562 32.97 2.93 -80.10
C ASN A 562 33.66 3.02 -78.72
N GLY A 563 34.17 1.88 -78.23
CA GLY A 563 34.97 1.78 -77.00
C GLY A 563 34.21 1.64 -75.69
N ILE A 564 32.87 1.78 -75.69
CA ILE A 564 32.06 1.65 -74.46
C ILE A 564 32.00 0.20 -73.98
N THR A 565 31.72 -0.75 -74.89
CA THR A 565 31.61 -2.17 -74.54
C THR A 565 32.92 -2.73 -73.99
N ASN A 566 34.06 -2.40 -74.61
CA ASN A 566 35.38 -2.80 -74.13
C ASN A 566 35.66 -2.30 -72.70
N LEU A 567 35.28 -1.05 -72.40
CA LEU A 567 35.43 -0.50 -71.05
C LEU A 567 34.50 -1.17 -70.04
N VAL A 568 33.25 -1.46 -70.40
CA VAL A 568 32.30 -2.16 -69.53
C VAL A 568 32.79 -3.58 -69.23
N ASP A 569 33.34 -4.29 -70.22
CA ASP A 569 33.94 -5.61 -70.04
C ASP A 569 35.15 -5.53 -69.08
N GLU A 570 35.98 -4.48 -69.19
CA GLU A 570 37.07 -4.22 -68.25
C GLU A 570 36.55 -3.92 -66.82
N MET A 571 35.49 -3.12 -66.69
CA MET A 571 34.83 -2.82 -65.41
C MET A 571 34.35 -4.11 -64.73
N VAL A 572 33.73 -5.03 -65.49
CA VAL A 572 33.28 -6.33 -64.96
C VAL A 572 34.46 -7.21 -64.54
N SER A 573 35.56 -7.23 -65.30
CA SER A 573 36.78 -7.95 -64.90
C SER A 573 37.34 -7.46 -63.54
N ARG A 574 37.11 -6.18 -63.21
CA ARG A 574 37.45 -5.54 -61.93
C ARG A 574 36.33 -5.60 -60.88
N ARG A 575 35.28 -6.40 -61.11
CA ARG A 575 34.11 -6.58 -60.24
C ARG A 575 33.32 -5.28 -59.99
N ILE A 576 33.25 -4.42 -61.00
CA ILE A 576 32.41 -3.21 -61.01
C ILE A 576 31.20 -3.50 -61.89
N THR A 577 30.00 -3.41 -61.32
CA THR A 577 28.75 -3.62 -62.08
C THR A 577 28.18 -2.29 -62.57
N VAL A 578 27.49 -2.29 -63.70
CA VAL A 578 26.92 -1.09 -64.31
C VAL A 578 25.44 -1.30 -64.60
N SER A 579 24.58 -0.51 -63.96
CA SER A 579 23.15 -0.42 -64.27
C SER A 579 22.90 0.85 -65.09
N ALA A 580 21.96 0.79 -66.03
CA ALA A 580 21.64 1.91 -66.92
C ALA A 580 20.16 2.29 -66.83
N VAL A 581 19.88 3.58 -66.83
CA VAL A 581 18.55 4.19 -66.73
C VAL A 581 18.36 5.10 -67.95
N GLY A 582 17.51 4.68 -68.88
CA GLY A 582 17.10 5.48 -70.04
C GLY A 582 15.86 6.30 -69.74
N VAL A 583 15.90 7.60 -70.03
CA VAL A 583 14.79 8.54 -69.79
C VAL A 583 14.23 9.10 -71.09
N GLY A 584 12.90 9.04 -71.25
CA GLY A 584 12.21 9.63 -72.39
C GLY A 584 12.36 8.83 -73.70
N GLY A 585 11.61 9.24 -74.73
CA GLY A 585 11.55 8.51 -76.01
C GLY A 585 12.82 8.60 -76.88
N GLY A 586 13.70 9.57 -76.62
CA GLY A 586 14.94 9.80 -77.39
C GLY A 586 16.16 8.99 -76.95
N ALA A 587 16.07 8.25 -75.84
CA ALA A 587 17.19 7.49 -75.30
C ALA A 587 17.53 6.28 -76.19
N ASP A 588 18.82 6.05 -76.46
CA ASP A 588 19.30 4.84 -77.14
C ASP A 588 19.14 3.62 -76.23
N ARG A 589 17.95 2.99 -76.31
CA ARG A 589 17.60 1.83 -75.48
C ARG A 589 18.53 0.66 -75.76
N THR A 590 18.89 0.44 -77.01
CA THR A 590 19.77 -0.66 -77.44
C THR A 590 21.17 -0.52 -76.83
N LEU A 591 21.75 0.68 -76.87
CA LEU A 591 23.04 0.95 -76.27
C LEU A 591 23.00 0.77 -74.74
N LEU A 592 22.05 1.42 -74.07
CA LEU A 592 21.96 1.41 -72.60
C LEU A 592 21.63 0.01 -72.05
N GLN A 593 20.79 -0.75 -72.76
CA GLN A 593 20.52 -2.14 -72.42
C GLN A 593 21.79 -2.99 -72.57
N THR A 594 22.53 -2.83 -73.68
CA THR A 594 23.80 -3.54 -73.90
C THR A 594 24.82 -3.22 -72.81
N ILE A 595 24.94 -1.96 -72.39
CA ILE A 595 25.81 -1.53 -71.29
C ILE A 595 25.43 -2.22 -69.98
N ALA A 596 24.13 -2.26 -69.65
CA ALA A 596 23.68 -2.86 -68.41
C ALA A 596 23.84 -4.39 -68.39
N GLU A 597 23.53 -5.07 -69.50
CA GLU A 597 23.65 -6.52 -69.63
C GLU A 597 25.11 -6.96 -69.58
N ARG A 598 25.99 -6.33 -70.39
CA ARG A 598 27.44 -6.59 -70.32
C ARG A 598 28.03 -6.19 -68.98
N GLY A 599 27.51 -5.15 -68.34
CA GLY A 599 27.94 -4.64 -67.04
C GLY A 599 27.49 -5.46 -65.84
N ASN A 600 26.87 -6.64 -66.02
CA ASN A 600 26.26 -7.43 -64.94
C ASN A 600 25.31 -6.60 -64.03
N GLY A 601 24.64 -5.60 -64.60
CA GLY A 601 23.69 -4.74 -63.93
C GLY A 601 22.29 -4.87 -64.51
N ARG A 602 21.49 -3.81 -64.38
CA ARG A 602 20.08 -3.81 -64.75
C ARG A 602 19.76 -2.60 -65.63
N PHE A 603 18.99 -2.85 -66.69
CA PHE A 603 18.47 -1.80 -67.53
C PHE A 603 17.08 -1.37 -67.03
N TYR A 604 16.88 -0.06 -66.94
CA TYR A 604 15.61 0.56 -66.61
C TYR A 604 15.26 1.57 -67.69
N HIS A 605 13.99 1.59 -68.10
CA HIS A 605 13.50 2.58 -69.04
C HIS A 605 12.20 3.20 -68.52
N THR A 606 12.08 4.52 -68.61
CA THR A 606 10.86 5.24 -68.27
C THR A 606 10.59 6.36 -69.26
N ASN A 607 9.37 6.43 -69.78
CA ASN A 607 8.90 7.58 -70.55
C ASN A 607 8.50 8.76 -69.64
N ASP A 608 8.25 8.47 -68.36
CA ASP A 608 7.88 9.45 -67.33
C ASP A 608 9.10 9.76 -66.45
N ALA A 609 9.60 10.99 -66.54
CA ALA A 609 10.75 11.44 -65.78
C ALA A 609 10.51 11.42 -64.26
N THR A 610 9.26 11.52 -63.78
CA THR A 610 8.96 11.52 -62.34
C THR A 610 9.30 10.20 -61.64
N ASN A 611 9.52 9.13 -62.42
CA ASN A 611 9.95 7.83 -61.89
C ASN A 611 11.46 7.69 -61.68
N ILE A 612 12.28 8.64 -62.13
CA ILE A 612 13.75 8.59 -62.00
C ILE A 612 14.20 8.40 -60.53
N PRO A 613 13.70 9.19 -59.54
CA PRO A 613 14.08 8.99 -58.14
C PRO A 613 13.71 7.62 -57.58
N LYS A 614 12.55 7.08 -57.98
CA LYS A 614 12.09 5.75 -57.54
C LYS A 614 13.01 4.64 -58.08
N ILE A 615 13.43 4.74 -59.34
CA ILE A 615 14.33 3.78 -59.98
C ILE A 615 15.70 3.79 -59.30
N PHE A 616 16.28 4.98 -59.08
CA PHE A 616 17.56 5.14 -58.38
C PHE A 616 17.51 4.58 -56.96
N THR A 617 16.46 4.90 -56.21
CA THR A 617 16.24 4.38 -54.85
C THR A 617 16.11 2.86 -54.85
N LYS A 618 15.35 2.30 -55.80
CA LYS A 618 15.13 0.86 -55.96
C LYS A 618 16.44 0.13 -56.28
N GLU A 619 17.24 0.66 -57.20
CA GLU A 619 18.52 0.06 -57.57
C GLU A 619 19.52 0.13 -56.42
N THR A 620 19.67 1.30 -55.81
CA THR A 620 20.56 1.50 -54.65
C THR A 620 20.20 0.56 -53.51
N THR A 621 18.90 0.42 -53.18
CA THR A 621 18.43 -0.47 -52.11
C THR A 621 18.70 -1.94 -52.44
N LYS A 622 18.51 -2.36 -53.70
CA LYS A 622 18.80 -3.74 -54.13
C LYS A 622 20.28 -4.07 -54.00
N VAL A 623 21.16 -3.13 -54.38
CA VAL A 623 22.61 -3.30 -54.30
C VAL A 623 23.09 -3.27 -52.84
N ALA A 624 22.52 -2.40 -52.00
CA ALA A 624 22.83 -2.31 -50.57
C ALA A 624 22.36 -3.53 -49.75
N ARG A 625 21.27 -4.20 -50.14
CA ARG A 625 20.73 -5.42 -49.47
C ARG A 625 21.64 -6.65 -49.55
N SER A 626 22.71 -6.61 -50.34
CA SER A 626 23.78 -7.63 -50.34
C SER A 626 24.56 -7.71 -49.02
N ALA A 627 24.24 -6.87 -48.01
CA ALA A 627 24.78 -6.92 -46.65
C ALA A 627 24.08 -7.91 -45.69
N LEU A 628 23.00 -8.58 -46.12
CA LEU A 628 22.38 -9.71 -45.38
C LEU A 628 23.25 -10.97 -45.50
N VAL A 629 23.38 -11.74 -44.41
CA VAL A 629 24.02 -13.07 -44.47
C VAL A 629 22.90 -14.08 -44.76
N GLU A 630 22.68 -14.41 -46.03
CA GLU A 630 21.72 -15.43 -46.49
C GLU A 630 22.44 -16.75 -46.80
N GLU A 631 23.16 -17.28 -45.82
CA GLU A 631 23.86 -18.56 -45.88
C GLU A 631 23.29 -19.54 -44.85
N LEU A 632 23.60 -20.83 -44.99
CA LEU A 632 23.27 -21.82 -43.97
C LEU A 632 24.16 -21.62 -42.75
N VAL A 633 23.54 -21.34 -41.60
CA VAL A 633 24.23 -21.02 -40.34
C VAL A 633 23.82 -22.03 -39.28
N LYS A 634 24.80 -22.71 -38.70
CA LYS A 634 24.61 -23.55 -37.52
C LYS A 634 24.66 -22.68 -36.28
N VAL A 635 23.71 -22.92 -35.37
CA VAL A 635 23.60 -22.18 -34.12
C VAL A 635 24.29 -22.97 -33.02
N ARG A 636 25.17 -22.31 -32.26
CA ARG A 636 25.86 -22.93 -31.12
C ARG A 636 25.52 -22.20 -29.82
N ALA A 637 25.27 -22.96 -28.76
CA ALA A 637 25.13 -22.41 -27.42
C ALA A 637 26.51 -22.24 -26.78
N ILE A 638 26.84 -21.01 -26.38
CA ILE A 638 28.12 -20.67 -25.72
C ILE A 638 27.97 -20.41 -24.23
N LYS A 639 26.74 -20.22 -23.74
CA LYS A 639 26.44 -19.99 -22.33
C LYS A 639 25.25 -20.85 -21.91
N ARG A 640 25.34 -21.48 -20.74
CA ARG A 640 24.18 -22.13 -20.12
C ARG A 640 23.22 -21.05 -19.62
N ALA A 641 21.96 -21.12 -20.05
CA ALA A 641 20.94 -20.16 -19.66
C ALA A 641 19.58 -20.84 -19.53
N ASN A 642 18.68 -20.25 -18.74
CA ASN A 642 17.31 -20.77 -18.54
C ASN A 642 16.55 -20.92 -19.86
N VAL A 643 16.81 -20.03 -20.83
CA VAL A 643 16.17 -20.00 -22.15
C VAL A 643 16.44 -21.23 -23.03
N ILE A 644 17.46 -22.03 -22.68
CA ILE A 644 17.82 -23.25 -23.41
C ILE A 644 17.78 -24.50 -22.50
N ARG A 645 17.19 -24.40 -21.31
CA ARG A 645 17.19 -25.49 -20.33
C ARG A 645 16.27 -26.62 -20.80
N GLY A 646 16.84 -27.78 -21.11
CA GLY A 646 16.08 -28.92 -21.64
C GLY A 646 15.67 -28.72 -23.10
N VAL A 647 16.33 -27.81 -23.82
CA VAL A 647 16.22 -27.63 -25.28
C VAL A 647 17.56 -27.99 -25.89
N ASN A 648 17.62 -29.03 -26.72
CA ASN A 648 18.87 -29.48 -27.32
C ASN A 648 19.25 -28.62 -28.53
N ILE A 649 19.92 -27.48 -28.29
CA ILE A 649 20.40 -26.58 -29.35
C ILE A 649 21.39 -27.28 -30.31
N GLY A 650 22.14 -28.29 -29.85
CA GLY A 650 23.03 -29.06 -30.73
C GLY A 650 22.31 -29.82 -31.84
N SER A 651 21.03 -30.14 -31.62
CA SER A 651 20.13 -30.76 -32.61
C SER A 651 19.33 -29.75 -33.43
N ALA A 652 19.48 -28.44 -33.17
CA ALA A 652 18.75 -27.42 -33.91
C ALA A 652 19.24 -27.40 -35.37
N PRO A 653 18.32 -27.35 -36.35
CA PRO A 653 18.69 -27.32 -37.76
C PRO A 653 19.34 -25.97 -38.13
N TYR A 654 19.92 -25.91 -39.32
CA TYR A 654 20.52 -24.67 -39.83
C TYR A 654 19.46 -23.58 -40.04
N LEU A 655 19.83 -22.34 -39.69
CA LEU A 655 19.13 -21.14 -40.13
C LEU A 655 19.61 -20.77 -41.54
N ARG A 656 18.74 -20.21 -42.38
CA ARG A 656 19.10 -19.77 -43.75
C ARG A 656 19.54 -18.31 -43.83
N GLY A 657 19.65 -17.65 -42.69
CA GLY A 657 20.18 -16.30 -42.62
C GLY A 657 19.92 -15.60 -41.29
N TYR A 658 20.60 -14.48 -41.10
CA TYR A 658 20.45 -13.61 -39.94
C TYR A 658 21.01 -12.22 -40.24
N VAL A 659 20.69 -11.26 -39.38
CA VAL A 659 21.26 -9.91 -39.45
C VAL A 659 22.52 -9.83 -38.60
N SER A 660 23.65 -9.48 -39.23
CA SER A 660 24.92 -9.29 -38.52
C SER A 660 24.81 -8.14 -37.52
N THR A 661 25.20 -8.42 -36.27
CA THR A 661 25.18 -7.45 -35.17
C THR A 661 26.37 -7.67 -34.24
N LYS A 662 26.68 -6.69 -33.40
CA LYS A 662 27.74 -6.82 -32.38
C LYS A 662 27.16 -6.75 -30.98
N LYS A 663 27.66 -7.60 -30.09
CA LYS A 663 27.30 -7.57 -28.67
C LYS A 663 27.69 -6.23 -28.04
N LYS A 664 26.87 -5.73 -27.12
CA LYS A 664 27.26 -4.64 -26.21
C LYS A 664 28.08 -5.18 -25.02
N PRO A 665 28.91 -4.37 -24.35
CA PRO A 665 29.78 -4.84 -23.27
C PRO A 665 29.05 -5.61 -22.16
N LEU A 666 27.90 -5.11 -21.71
CA LEU A 666 27.09 -5.71 -20.63
C LEU A 666 26.07 -6.75 -21.11
N SER A 667 26.12 -7.14 -22.38
CA SER A 667 25.18 -8.12 -22.93
C SER A 667 25.63 -9.56 -22.71
N GLU A 668 24.65 -10.41 -22.42
CA GLU A 668 24.83 -11.86 -22.36
C GLU A 668 24.48 -12.47 -23.71
N VAL A 669 25.48 -12.95 -24.42
CA VAL A 669 25.27 -13.73 -25.65
C VAL A 669 25.17 -15.20 -25.28
N ILE A 670 24.07 -15.85 -25.68
CA ILE A 670 23.78 -17.24 -25.33
C ILE A 670 23.91 -18.13 -26.56
N LEU A 671 23.38 -17.68 -27.70
CA LEU A 671 23.47 -18.36 -28.98
C LEU A 671 24.32 -17.53 -29.95
N VAL A 672 25.23 -18.17 -30.66
CA VAL A 672 26.07 -17.56 -31.70
C VAL A 672 25.98 -18.31 -33.02
N SER A 673 26.31 -17.62 -34.10
CA SER A 673 26.52 -18.20 -35.42
C SER A 673 27.87 -18.91 -35.49
N ASP A 674 28.11 -19.64 -36.58
CA ASP A 674 29.42 -20.23 -36.89
C ASP A 674 30.52 -19.17 -37.03
N TYR A 675 30.15 -17.93 -37.34
CA TYR A 675 31.03 -16.77 -37.42
C TYR A 675 31.28 -16.09 -36.06
N GLY A 676 30.68 -16.60 -34.97
CA GLY A 676 30.81 -16.04 -33.62
C GLY A 676 29.95 -14.79 -33.38
N GLU A 677 29.03 -14.46 -34.30
CA GLU A 677 28.13 -13.32 -34.16
C GLU A 677 26.89 -13.70 -33.33
N PRO A 678 26.27 -12.77 -32.59
CA PRO A 678 25.12 -13.08 -31.75
C PRO A 678 23.91 -13.54 -32.57
N ILE A 679 23.38 -14.73 -32.27
CA ILE A 679 22.07 -15.21 -32.73
C ILE A 679 20.99 -14.88 -31.70
N TYR A 680 21.27 -15.15 -30.43
CA TYR A 680 20.41 -14.74 -29.31
C TYR A 680 21.27 -14.11 -28.22
N ALA A 681 20.94 -12.87 -27.89
CA ALA A 681 21.57 -12.12 -26.81
C ALA A 681 20.50 -11.43 -25.96
N GLN A 682 20.77 -11.31 -24.67
CA GLN A 682 19.89 -10.70 -23.69
C GLN A 682 20.67 -9.79 -22.75
N TRP A 683 19.99 -8.82 -22.14
CA TRP A 683 20.52 -8.06 -21.01
C TRP A 683 19.38 -7.40 -20.23
N ARG A 684 19.74 -6.75 -19.12
CA ARG A 684 18.81 -6.02 -18.27
C ARG A 684 18.97 -4.52 -18.48
N ILE A 685 17.86 -3.80 -18.59
CA ILE A 685 17.84 -2.34 -18.63
C ILE A 685 16.78 -1.80 -17.67
N GLY A 686 17.20 -1.03 -16.68
CA GLY A 686 16.34 -0.63 -15.56
C GLY A 686 15.71 -1.83 -14.86
N LEU A 687 14.39 -1.80 -14.72
CA LEU A 687 13.61 -2.87 -14.10
C LEU A 687 13.36 -4.06 -15.04
N GLY A 688 13.40 -3.87 -16.35
CA GLY A 688 13.00 -4.85 -17.36
C GLY A 688 14.16 -5.64 -17.97
N LYS A 689 13.80 -6.68 -18.74
CA LYS A 689 14.74 -7.49 -19.53
C LYS A 689 14.44 -7.35 -21.01
N THR A 690 15.48 -7.42 -21.81
CA THR A 690 15.34 -7.35 -23.25
C THR A 690 16.33 -8.26 -23.96
N ALA A 691 15.89 -8.79 -25.09
CA ALA A 691 16.68 -9.67 -25.95
C ALA A 691 16.50 -9.35 -27.43
N VAL A 692 17.43 -9.88 -28.20
CA VAL A 692 17.35 -9.99 -29.65
C VAL A 692 17.49 -11.44 -30.06
N PHE A 693 16.72 -11.82 -31.08
CA PHE A 693 17.02 -12.97 -31.93
C PHE A 693 17.33 -12.44 -33.34
N THR A 694 18.55 -12.58 -33.84
CA THR A 694 18.98 -11.88 -35.07
C THR A 694 18.51 -12.54 -36.36
N SER A 695 17.97 -13.76 -36.28
CA SER A 695 17.25 -14.42 -37.37
C SER A 695 15.75 -14.20 -37.24
N ASP A 696 14.97 -14.72 -38.19
CA ASP A 696 13.52 -14.51 -38.22
C ASP A 696 12.75 -15.59 -37.46
N VAL A 697 11.46 -15.34 -37.22
CA VAL A 697 10.54 -16.30 -36.56
C VAL A 697 9.47 -16.81 -37.53
N LYS A 698 9.81 -16.76 -38.83
CA LYS A 698 8.90 -17.01 -39.95
C LYS A 698 9.50 -17.95 -40.97
N ASN A 699 8.73 -18.26 -42.00
CA ASN A 699 9.08 -19.25 -43.00
C ASN A 699 10.04 -18.70 -44.08
N ARG A 700 11.17 -18.12 -43.67
CA ARG A 700 12.23 -17.66 -44.59
C ARG A 700 13.62 -18.04 -44.11
N TRP A 701 14.09 -17.50 -42.99
CA TRP A 701 15.37 -17.88 -42.41
C TRP A 701 15.23 -19.02 -41.40
N ALA A 702 14.13 -19.08 -40.66
CA ALA A 702 13.84 -20.10 -39.67
C ALA A 702 12.97 -21.28 -40.19
N VAL A 703 12.84 -21.47 -41.51
CA VAL A 703 12.04 -22.54 -42.15
C VAL A 703 12.26 -23.91 -41.47
N SER A 704 13.52 -24.29 -41.28
CA SER A 704 13.87 -25.57 -40.66
C SER A 704 13.61 -25.58 -39.16
N TRP A 705 13.77 -24.44 -38.49
CA TRP A 705 13.48 -24.27 -37.07
C TRP A 705 11.99 -24.40 -36.78
N LEU A 706 11.11 -23.93 -37.66
CA LEU A 706 9.65 -24.06 -37.50
C LEU A 706 9.18 -25.52 -37.36
N ARG A 707 9.93 -26.48 -37.94
CA ARG A 707 9.65 -27.92 -37.89
C ARG A 707 10.40 -28.65 -36.78
N TRP A 708 11.32 -27.98 -36.10
CA TRP A 708 12.12 -28.58 -35.04
C TRP A 708 11.30 -28.74 -33.77
N ALA A 709 11.32 -29.94 -33.18
CA ALA A 709 10.55 -30.26 -31.97
C ALA A 709 10.85 -29.31 -30.79
N GLY A 710 12.04 -28.73 -30.74
CA GLY A 710 12.44 -27.76 -29.72
C GLY A 710 11.88 -26.35 -29.89
N TYR A 711 11.25 -26.01 -31.03
CA TYR A 711 10.86 -24.63 -31.38
C TYR A 711 9.88 -24.00 -30.37
N SER A 712 8.76 -24.66 -30.09
CA SER A 712 7.74 -24.14 -29.16
C SER A 712 8.30 -23.98 -27.75
N ARG A 713 9.07 -24.98 -27.29
CA ARG A 713 9.70 -24.98 -25.97
C ARG A 713 10.73 -23.86 -25.85
N PHE A 714 11.56 -23.64 -26.88
CA PHE A 714 12.54 -22.55 -26.92
C PHE A 714 11.86 -21.19 -26.78
N TRP A 715 10.87 -20.89 -27.63
CA TRP A 715 10.20 -19.59 -27.59
C TRP A 715 9.41 -19.35 -26.31
N ALA A 716 8.78 -20.39 -25.77
CA ALA A 716 8.11 -20.26 -24.48
C ALA A 716 9.10 -20.01 -23.33
N GLN A 717 10.30 -20.61 -23.36
CA GLN A 717 11.35 -20.30 -22.38
C GLN A 717 11.89 -18.89 -22.52
N VAL A 718 12.11 -18.42 -23.76
CA VAL A 718 12.50 -17.03 -24.05
C VAL A 718 11.47 -16.05 -23.50
N VAL A 719 10.18 -16.26 -23.78
CA VAL A 719 9.11 -15.39 -23.27
C VAL A 719 9.04 -15.43 -21.75
N ARG A 720 9.10 -16.62 -21.13
CA ARG A 720 9.09 -16.76 -19.66
C ARG A 720 10.28 -16.06 -18.99
N GLU A 721 11.46 -16.12 -19.59
CA GLU A 721 12.65 -15.47 -19.03
C GLU A 721 12.58 -13.94 -19.13
N LEU A 722 12.03 -13.41 -20.22
CA LEU A 722 11.99 -11.97 -20.53
C LEU A 722 10.78 -11.26 -19.96
N MET A 723 9.64 -11.94 -19.85
CA MET A 723 8.41 -11.31 -19.41
C MET A 723 8.58 -10.66 -18.04
N ARG A 724 7.82 -9.60 -17.81
CA ARG A 724 7.67 -9.03 -16.49
C ARG A 724 7.17 -10.13 -15.57
N HIS A 725 8.03 -10.59 -14.67
CA HIS A 725 7.61 -11.49 -13.62
C HIS A 725 6.75 -10.64 -12.68
N ARG A 726 5.42 -10.71 -12.81
CA ARG A 726 4.55 -10.45 -11.65
C ARG A 726 5.04 -11.43 -10.60
N ILE A 727 5.61 -10.90 -9.53
CA ILE A 727 6.48 -11.60 -8.59
C ILE A 727 5.85 -12.95 -8.20
N GLN A 728 6.37 -14.04 -8.77
CA GLN A 728 5.80 -15.39 -8.59
C GLN A 728 6.20 -16.03 -7.26
N ARG A 729 7.14 -15.42 -6.51
CA ARG A 729 7.44 -15.88 -5.16
C ARG A 729 6.38 -15.27 -4.24
N SER A 730 5.42 -16.06 -3.82
CA SER A 730 4.51 -15.73 -2.74
C SER A 730 4.86 -16.58 -1.53
N PHE A 731 5.02 -15.95 -0.38
CA PHE A 731 5.08 -16.65 0.90
C PHE A 731 3.67 -16.98 1.37
N GLU A 732 3.49 -18.05 2.15
CA GLU A 732 2.18 -18.36 2.70
C GLU A 732 1.76 -17.24 3.66
N MET A 733 0.69 -16.53 3.32
CA MET A 733 0.09 -15.51 4.18
C MET A 733 -1.21 -16.05 4.74
N ARG A 734 -1.34 -16.01 6.07
CA ARG A 734 -2.56 -16.36 6.79
C ARG A 734 -3.06 -15.11 7.49
N ALA A 735 -4.37 -14.92 7.46
CA ALA A 735 -5.01 -13.84 8.18
C ALA A 735 -6.22 -14.39 8.91
N ASN A 736 -6.33 -14.03 10.18
CA ASN A 736 -7.48 -14.35 11.01
C ASN A 736 -7.90 -13.11 11.78
N ALA A 737 -9.20 -12.98 12.06
CA ALA A 737 -9.73 -11.95 12.94
C ALA A 737 -10.21 -12.62 14.23
N ASN A 738 -9.72 -12.16 15.37
CA ASN A 738 -10.20 -12.57 16.68
C ASN A 738 -10.41 -11.32 17.55
N GLN A 739 -11.57 -11.21 18.22
CA GLN A 739 -11.90 -10.07 19.10
C GLN A 739 -11.62 -8.70 18.47
N GLY A 740 -12.09 -8.49 17.23
CA GLY A 740 -11.89 -7.23 16.49
C GLY A 740 -10.46 -6.94 16.02
N VAL A 741 -9.47 -7.75 16.42
CA VAL A 741 -8.07 -7.65 16.01
C VAL A 741 -7.77 -8.67 14.92
N VAL A 742 -7.25 -8.17 13.80
CA VAL A 742 -6.75 -8.99 12.70
C VAL A 742 -5.30 -9.31 12.95
N ASN A 743 -4.99 -10.60 12.99
CA ASN A 743 -3.64 -11.12 13.03
C ASN A 743 -3.29 -11.65 11.64
N VAL A 744 -2.27 -11.05 11.02
CA VAL A 744 -1.71 -11.50 9.74
C VAL A 744 -0.34 -12.07 9.99
N THR A 745 -0.09 -13.28 9.50
CA THR A 745 1.21 -13.95 9.57
C THR A 745 1.68 -14.35 8.18
N VAL A 746 2.96 -14.17 7.90
CA VAL A 746 3.62 -14.59 6.67
C VAL A 746 4.78 -15.52 7.03
N ASP A 747 4.75 -16.73 6.49
CA ASP A 747 5.81 -17.73 6.63
C ASP A 747 6.69 -17.72 5.36
N ALA A 748 7.88 -17.14 5.49
CA ALA A 748 8.85 -16.93 4.42
C ALA A 748 9.90 -18.05 4.37
N LEU A 749 9.68 -19.00 3.47
CA LEU A 749 10.58 -20.11 3.19
C LEU A 749 11.21 -19.96 1.81
N ASP A 750 12.46 -20.40 1.67
CA ASP A 750 13.14 -20.47 0.39
C ASP A 750 12.75 -21.76 -0.39
N ARG A 751 13.42 -22.05 -1.52
CA ARG A 751 13.10 -23.25 -2.33
C ARG A 751 13.60 -24.55 -1.71
N ASN A 752 14.44 -24.46 -0.69
CA ASN A 752 15.05 -25.56 0.04
C ASN A 752 14.50 -25.62 1.48
N ASP A 753 13.31 -25.06 1.71
CA ASP A 753 12.63 -24.94 3.01
C ASP A 753 13.45 -24.26 4.11
N ARG A 754 14.38 -23.36 3.74
CA ARG A 754 15.13 -22.55 4.72
C ARG A 754 14.39 -21.24 5.01
N TYR A 755 14.38 -20.84 6.26
CA TYR A 755 13.79 -19.58 6.71
C TYR A 755 14.51 -18.37 6.10
N ILE A 756 13.73 -17.42 5.57
CA ILE A 756 14.25 -16.15 5.06
C ILE A 756 14.02 -15.05 6.10
N ASN A 757 15.12 -14.60 6.71
CA ASN A 757 15.12 -13.56 7.75
C ASN A 757 15.42 -12.17 7.15
N GLY A 758 15.14 -11.10 7.91
CA GLY A 758 15.49 -9.73 7.53
C GLY A 758 14.66 -9.13 6.37
N LEU A 759 13.43 -9.62 6.13
CA LEU A 759 12.57 -9.07 5.09
C LEU A 759 11.89 -7.77 5.52
N GLU A 760 12.06 -6.73 4.72
CA GLU A 760 11.22 -5.53 4.79
C GLU A 760 9.84 -5.82 4.20
N SER A 761 8.90 -6.18 5.06
CA SER A 761 7.58 -6.66 4.67
C SER A 761 6.51 -5.59 4.93
N THR A 762 5.88 -5.08 3.87
CA THR A 762 4.78 -4.11 3.98
C THR A 762 3.45 -4.76 3.60
N LEU A 763 2.52 -4.86 4.54
CA LEU A 763 1.14 -5.28 4.31
C LEU A 763 0.28 -4.11 3.84
N THR A 764 -0.53 -4.30 2.81
CA THR A 764 -1.57 -3.37 2.37
C THR A 764 -2.93 -4.05 2.48
N VAL A 765 -3.83 -3.45 3.24
CA VAL A 765 -5.24 -3.84 3.35
C VAL A 765 -6.05 -3.00 2.35
N LEU A 766 -6.76 -3.69 1.47
CA LEU A 766 -7.55 -3.13 0.39
C LEU A 766 -9.02 -3.46 0.62
N ASP A 767 -9.86 -2.44 0.54
CA ASP A 767 -11.30 -2.60 0.67
C ASP A 767 -11.98 -2.62 -0.71
N PRO A 768 -12.58 -3.73 -1.15
CA PRO A 768 -13.20 -3.83 -2.47
C PRO A 768 -14.37 -2.86 -2.67
N ARG A 769 -15.08 -2.48 -1.60
CA ARG A 769 -16.24 -1.57 -1.68
C ARG A 769 -15.84 -0.11 -1.79
N ARG A 770 -14.58 0.24 -1.52
CA ARG A 770 -14.03 1.60 -1.67
C ARG A 770 -12.70 1.53 -2.42
N PRO A 771 -12.73 1.44 -3.76
CA PRO A 771 -11.53 1.39 -4.59
C PRO A 771 -10.70 2.67 -4.38
N GLY A 772 -9.66 2.60 -3.55
CA GLY A 772 -8.82 3.75 -3.20
C GLY A 772 -8.50 3.86 -1.70
N ALA A 773 -9.37 3.33 -0.84
CA ALA A 773 -9.10 3.24 0.59
C ALA A 773 -8.05 2.13 0.84
N LYS A 774 -6.79 2.53 1.01
CA LYS A 774 -5.67 1.62 1.31
C LYS A 774 -5.14 1.95 2.70
N ARG A 775 -4.97 0.92 3.53
CA ARG A 775 -4.22 1.02 4.79
C ARG A 775 -2.98 0.16 4.71
N SER A 776 -1.85 0.67 5.16
CA SER A 776 -0.59 -0.08 5.13
C SER A 776 -0.09 -0.31 6.55
N PHE A 777 0.43 -1.50 6.80
CA PHE A 777 1.00 -1.93 8.07
C PHE A 777 2.37 -2.56 7.81
N SER A 778 3.29 -2.42 8.76
CA SER A 778 4.57 -3.13 8.70
C SER A 778 4.40 -4.52 9.30
N LEU A 779 4.94 -5.54 8.63
CA LEU A 779 5.01 -6.91 9.15
C LEU A 779 6.38 -7.08 9.83
N HIS A 780 6.37 -7.27 11.14
CA HIS A 780 7.59 -7.42 11.94
C HIS A 780 7.95 -8.88 12.08
N GLN A 781 9.25 -9.20 12.07
CA GLN A 781 9.71 -10.56 12.26
C GLN A 781 9.47 -10.98 13.73
N THR A 782 8.70 -12.05 13.95
CA THR A 782 8.38 -12.58 15.29
C THR A 782 9.06 -13.91 15.60
N ALA A 783 9.45 -14.66 14.56
CA ALA A 783 10.29 -15.84 14.67
C ALA A 783 11.15 -16.01 13.40
N ALA A 784 12.02 -17.01 13.35
CA ALA A 784 12.80 -17.32 12.14
C ALA A 784 11.85 -17.54 10.95
N GLY A 785 12.03 -16.75 9.89
CA GLY A 785 11.19 -16.78 8.69
C GLY A 785 9.72 -16.41 8.88
N ARG A 786 9.28 -15.98 10.07
CA ARG A 786 7.89 -15.62 10.34
C ARG A 786 7.74 -14.13 10.62
N TYR A 787 6.83 -13.50 9.88
CA TYR A 787 6.53 -12.08 9.99
C TYR A 787 5.06 -11.89 10.35
N ALA A 788 4.75 -11.01 11.29
CA ALA A 788 3.40 -10.79 11.76
C ALA A 788 3.05 -9.31 11.93
N ALA A 789 1.76 -9.01 11.81
CA ALA A 789 1.16 -7.71 12.10
C ALA A 789 -0.21 -7.91 12.72
N SER A 790 -0.55 -7.04 13.67
CA SER A 790 -1.85 -7.02 14.33
C SER A 790 -2.47 -5.63 14.20
N PHE A 791 -3.73 -5.55 13.75
CA PHE A 791 -4.43 -4.28 13.58
C PHE A 791 -5.95 -4.46 13.68
N ARG A 792 -6.68 -3.39 14.04
CA ARG A 792 -8.15 -3.40 14.06
C ARG A 792 -8.74 -2.98 12.71
N LEU A 793 -9.85 -3.61 12.32
CA LEU A 793 -10.59 -3.23 11.11
C LEU A 793 -11.54 -2.07 11.41
N PRO A 794 -11.69 -1.10 10.49
CA PRO A 794 -12.66 -0.01 10.67
C PRO A 794 -14.11 -0.49 10.51
N ARG A 795 -14.33 -1.60 9.79
CA ARG A 795 -15.66 -2.14 9.50
C ARG A 795 -15.63 -3.66 9.31
N TYR A 796 -16.79 -4.29 9.47
CA TYR A 796 -17.01 -5.68 9.07
C TYR A 796 -17.18 -5.77 7.55
N GLY A 797 -16.67 -6.85 6.97
CA GLY A 797 -16.67 -7.10 5.53
C GLY A 797 -15.54 -8.02 5.08
N SER A 798 -15.38 -8.11 3.77
CA SER A 798 -14.28 -8.86 3.16
C SER A 798 -13.19 -7.90 2.71
N PHE A 799 -11.97 -8.17 3.14
CA PHE A 799 -10.78 -7.36 2.88
C PHE A 799 -9.77 -8.18 2.07
N LEU A 800 -9.09 -7.50 1.16
CA LEU A 800 -7.96 -8.06 0.43
C LEU A 800 -6.68 -7.62 1.12
N LEU A 801 -5.81 -8.59 1.40
CA LEU A 801 -4.54 -8.40 2.06
C LEU A 801 -3.43 -8.66 1.05
N ARG A 802 -2.50 -7.71 0.92
CA ARG A 802 -1.38 -7.81 0.00
C ARG A 802 -0.10 -7.41 0.69
N ALA A 803 0.80 -8.35 0.93
CA ALA A 803 2.11 -8.11 1.52
C ALA A 803 3.18 -8.05 0.42
N ARG A 804 4.00 -7.01 0.43
CA ARG A 804 5.19 -6.88 -0.42
C ARG A 804 6.44 -7.06 0.44
N HIS A 805 7.29 -8.00 0.05
CA HIS A 805 8.50 -8.37 0.79
C HIS A 805 9.73 -7.89 0.02
N ARG A 806 10.57 -7.08 0.67
CA ARG A 806 11.79 -6.53 0.09
C ARG A 806 13.04 -7.03 0.83
N VAL A 807 14.13 -7.12 0.07
CA VAL A 807 15.50 -7.26 0.56
C VAL A 807 16.32 -6.18 -0.16
N ASP A 808 17.07 -5.36 0.57
CA ASP A 808 17.87 -4.26 0.04
C ASP A 808 17.08 -3.35 -0.93
N GLY A 809 15.86 -2.97 -0.53
CA GLY A 809 14.96 -2.13 -1.33
C GLY A 809 14.33 -2.82 -2.55
N LYS A 810 14.73 -4.04 -2.90
CA LYS A 810 14.20 -4.79 -4.04
C LYS A 810 13.10 -5.75 -3.60
N VAL A 811 11.94 -5.68 -4.25
CA VAL A 811 10.83 -6.61 -3.97
C VAL A 811 11.20 -8.01 -4.46
N ILE A 812 11.27 -8.97 -3.54
CA ILE A 812 11.61 -10.37 -3.83
C ILE A 812 10.40 -11.28 -3.87
N ALA A 813 9.33 -10.91 -3.16
CA ALA A 813 8.10 -11.69 -3.02
C ALA A 813 6.88 -10.79 -2.83
N GLU A 814 5.70 -11.25 -3.28
CA GLU A 814 4.41 -10.63 -3.00
C GLU A 814 3.42 -11.71 -2.58
N SER A 815 2.84 -11.57 -1.39
CA SER A 815 1.87 -12.50 -0.84
C SER A 815 0.48 -11.88 -0.84
N ILE A 816 -0.52 -12.67 -1.21
CA ILE A 816 -1.92 -12.23 -1.28
C ILE A 816 -2.75 -13.20 -0.43
N SER A 817 -3.65 -12.65 0.38
CA SER A 817 -4.66 -13.38 1.14
C SER A 817 -5.94 -12.57 1.14
N SER A 818 -7.05 -13.22 1.45
CA SER A 818 -8.28 -12.54 1.81
C SER A 818 -8.56 -12.72 3.30
N LEU A 819 -9.34 -11.81 3.85
CA LEU A 819 -9.90 -11.89 5.19
C LEU A 819 -11.39 -11.59 5.08
N ALA A 820 -12.22 -12.43 5.68
CA ALA A 820 -13.66 -12.22 5.75
C ALA A 820 -14.08 -12.11 7.21
N VAL A 821 -14.62 -10.96 7.59
CA VAL A 821 -15.26 -10.75 8.90
C VAL A 821 -16.69 -10.32 8.61
N PRO A 822 -17.62 -11.28 8.39
CA PRO A 822 -18.92 -10.98 7.79
C PRO A 822 -19.84 -10.15 8.71
N TYR A 823 -19.74 -10.32 10.03
CA TYR A 823 -20.54 -9.65 11.05
C TYR A 823 -19.80 -9.64 12.41
N PRO A 824 -20.25 -8.83 13.39
CA PRO A 824 -19.67 -8.80 14.73
C PRO A 824 -19.73 -10.15 15.44
N LYS A 825 -18.77 -10.37 16.36
CA LYS A 825 -18.71 -11.60 17.16
C LYS A 825 -19.94 -11.78 18.07
N GLU A 826 -20.52 -10.66 18.50
CA GLU A 826 -21.78 -10.57 19.24
C GLU A 826 -22.93 -11.39 18.63
N TYR A 827 -22.96 -11.51 17.29
CA TYR A 827 -24.01 -12.24 16.57
C TYR A 827 -23.64 -13.71 16.30
N THR A 828 -22.54 -14.20 16.88
CA THR A 828 -22.03 -15.57 16.68
C THR A 828 -22.01 -16.38 17.99
N ASP A 829 -21.70 -15.73 19.11
CA ASP A 829 -21.58 -16.39 20.42
C ASP A 829 -22.98 -16.47 21.07
N LEU A 830 -23.65 -17.61 20.90
CA LEU A 830 -25.07 -17.77 21.30
C LEU A 830 -25.28 -18.20 22.76
N LEU A 831 -24.22 -18.62 23.44
CA LEU A 831 -24.27 -19.15 24.80
C LEU A 831 -23.45 -18.26 25.75
N PRO A 832 -23.93 -17.96 26.97
CA PRO A 832 -23.17 -17.22 27.98
C PRO A 832 -21.87 -17.95 28.40
N ASP A 833 -20.76 -17.23 28.54
CA ASP A 833 -19.50 -17.74 29.09
C ASP A 833 -19.50 -17.72 30.63
N ARG A 834 -20.25 -18.65 31.22
CA ARG A 834 -20.36 -18.79 32.68
C ARG A 834 -19.02 -19.04 33.37
N ARG A 835 -18.13 -19.81 32.74
CA ARG A 835 -16.83 -20.17 33.33
C ARG A 835 -15.95 -18.93 33.50
N LYS A 836 -15.96 -18.01 32.53
CA LYS A 836 -15.24 -16.75 32.63
C LYS A 836 -15.80 -15.88 33.76
N LEU A 837 -17.12 -15.76 33.84
CA LEU A 837 -17.82 -15.00 34.88
C LEU A 837 -17.59 -15.55 36.29
N GLU A 838 -17.62 -16.88 36.48
CA GLU A 838 -17.32 -17.52 37.76
C GLU A 838 -15.89 -17.26 38.23
N ARG A 839 -14.92 -17.25 37.30
CA ARG A 839 -13.53 -16.91 37.61
C ARG A 839 -13.38 -15.46 38.06
N VAL A 840 -14.08 -14.50 37.45
CA VAL A 840 -14.08 -13.09 37.87
C VAL A 840 -14.53 -12.94 39.32
N ALA A 841 -15.64 -13.59 39.70
CA ALA A 841 -16.13 -13.57 41.07
C ALA A 841 -15.14 -14.21 42.04
N THR A 842 -14.62 -15.40 41.69
CA THR A 842 -13.70 -16.15 42.56
C THR A 842 -12.40 -15.38 42.83
N VAL A 843 -11.80 -14.78 41.80
CA VAL A 843 -10.54 -14.01 41.93
C VAL A 843 -10.71 -12.81 42.86
N THR A 844 -11.89 -12.18 42.85
CA THR A 844 -12.19 -10.99 43.66
C THR A 844 -12.88 -11.30 44.98
N SER A 845 -13.00 -12.58 45.36
CA SER A 845 -13.75 -13.03 46.53
C SER A 845 -15.22 -12.55 46.55
N GLY A 846 -15.82 -12.39 45.37
CA GLY A 846 -17.24 -12.12 45.18
C GLY A 846 -18.07 -13.39 45.00
N HIS A 847 -19.39 -13.23 44.90
CA HIS A 847 -20.33 -14.33 44.76
C HIS A 847 -20.99 -14.35 43.39
N VAL A 848 -21.29 -15.55 42.89
CA VAL A 848 -22.07 -15.75 41.66
C VAL A 848 -23.50 -16.09 42.03
N THR A 849 -24.47 -15.32 41.55
CA THR A 849 -25.89 -15.52 41.85
C THR A 849 -26.71 -15.55 40.57
N THR A 850 -27.64 -16.49 40.43
CA THR A 850 -28.51 -16.56 39.24
C THR A 850 -29.38 -15.31 39.10
N LEU A 851 -29.72 -14.93 37.86
CA LEU A 851 -30.55 -13.75 37.58
C LEU A 851 -31.89 -13.76 38.35
N SER A 852 -32.52 -14.93 38.53
CA SER A 852 -33.76 -15.07 39.30
C SER A 852 -33.58 -14.92 40.81
N ALA A 853 -32.43 -15.32 41.36
CA ALA A 853 -32.15 -15.24 42.80
C ALA A 853 -31.49 -13.91 43.21
N ALA A 854 -30.88 -13.19 42.25
CA ALA A 854 -30.14 -11.96 42.49
C ALA A 854 -30.99 -10.89 43.19
N ALA A 855 -32.26 -10.77 42.81
CA ALA A 855 -33.19 -9.80 43.40
C ALA A 855 -33.53 -10.09 44.88
N ALA A 856 -33.35 -11.34 45.36
CA ALA A 856 -33.48 -11.69 46.78
C ALA A 856 -32.16 -11.58 47.55
N THR A 857 -31.04 -11.48 46.83
CA THR A 857 -29.67 -11.51 47.39
C THR A 857 -29.04 -10.11 47.45
N VAL A 858 -29.81 -9.07 47.10
CA VAL A 858 -29.37 -7.68 46.98
C VAL A 858 -28.65 -7.16 48.24
N LYS A 859 -29.16 -7.49 49.44
CA LYS A 859 -28.52 -7.11 50.71
C LYS A 859 -27.12 -7.69 50.87
N ALA A 860 -26.87 -8.91 50.35
CA ALA A 860 -25.55 -9.52 50.39
C ALA A 860 -24.58 -8.80 49.45
N PHE A 861 -25.05 -8.28 48.31
CA PHE A 861 -24.20 -7.47 47.41
C PHE A 861 -23.75 -6.15 48.04
N MET A 862 -24.56 -5.59 48.94
CA MET A 862 -24.27 -4.34 49.65
C MET A 862 -23.61 -4.57 51.02
N SER A 863 -23.26 -5.81 51.36
CA SER A 863 -22.63 -6.19 52.63
C SER A 863 -21.19 -5.69 52.74
N ALA A 864 -20.82 -5.22 53.93
CA ALA A 864 -19.43 -4.90 54.26
C ALA A 864 -18.59 -6.15 54.56
N ASP A 865 -19.21 -7.32 54.80
CA ASP A 865 -18.54 -8.59 55.14
C ASP A 865 -17.53 -8.48 56.30
N GLY A 866 -17.81 -7.60 57.27
CA GLY A 866 -16.91 -7.31 58.39
C GLY A 866 -15.74 -6.37 58.07
N GLU A 867 -15.64 -5.84 56.86
CA GLU A 867 -14.69 -4.78 56.50
C GLU A 867 -15.14 -3.43 57.09
N THR A 868 -14.19 -2.64 57.58
CA THR A 868 -14.40 -1.25 58.02
C THR A 868 -13.43 -0.33 57.31
N ILE A 869 -13.85 0.91 57.06
CA ILE A 869 -12.99 1.97 56.54
C ILE A 869 -12.91 3.10 57.57
N GLN A 870 -11.68 3.58 57.83
CA GLN A 870 -11.44 4.72 58.69
C GLN A 870 -11.87 6.00 57.97
N TYR A 871 -12.88 6.67 58.52
CA TYR A 871 -13.39 7.93 58.01
C TYR A 871 -13.05 9.06 58.98
N ASN A 872 -12.40 10.10 58.45
CA ASN A 872 -12.07 11.30 59.21
C ASN A 872 -13.10 12.39 58.93
N LYS A 873 -13.93 12.72 59.94
CA LYS A 873 -14.88 13.83 59.85
C LYS A 873 -14.26 15.11 60.38
N ASP A 874 -14.06 16.07 59.49
CA ASP A 874 -13.63 17.43 59.83
C ASP A 874 -14.65 18.14 60.75
N LEU A 875 -14.17 18.72 61.86
CA LEU A 875 -14.97 19.48 62.83
C LEU A 875 -14.82 21.01 62.69
N TRP A 876 -13.94 21.50 61.80
CA TRP A 876 -13.62 22.93 61.73
C TRP A 876 -14.85 23.82 61.46
N SER A 877 -15.86 23.32 60.74
CA SER A 877 -17.11 24.05 60.47
C SER A 877 -17.91 24.32 61.76
N TRP A 878 -18.00 23.33 62.64
CA TRP A 878 -18.62 23.50 63.97
C TRP A 878 -17.85 24.51 64.84
N VAL A 879 -16.51 24.44 64.81
CA VAL A 879 -15.66 25.41 65.51
C VAL A 879 -15.89 26.83 64.98
N LEU A 880 -16.06 26.99 63.66
CA LEU A 880 -16.38 28.29 63.05
C LEU A 880 -17.76 28.82 63.44
N TYR A 881 -18.79 27.98 63.52
CA TYR A 881 -20.12 28.44 63.96
C TYR A 881 -20.08 28.99 65.40
N VAL A 882 -19.35 28.31 66.30
CA VAL A 882 -19.14 28.79 67.69
C VAL A 882 -18.34 30.10 67.71
N LEU A 883 -17.28 30.18 66.90
CA LEU A 883 -16.47 31.39 66.74
C LEU A 883 -17.27 32.58 66.23
N LEU A 884 -18.17 32.35 65.27
CA LEU A 884 -19.02 33.39 64.73
C LEU A 884 -19.92 33.97 65.83
N GLY A 885 -20.49 33.11 66.69
CA GLY A 885 -21.25 33.54 67.88
C GLY A 885 -20.40 34.35 68.86
N LEU A 886 -19.18 33.90 69.18
CA LEU A 886 -18.25 34.62 70.05
C LEU A 886 -17.82 35.97 69.46
N PHE A 887 -17.61 36.03 68.15
CA PHE A 887 -17.27 37.27 67.45
C PHE A 887 -18.43 38.27 67.50
N PHE A 888 -19.67 37.83 67.26
CA PHE A 888 -20.84 38.70 67.41
C PHE A 888 -20.99 39.20 68.84
N LEU A 889 -20.75 38.35 69.85
CA LEU A 889 -20.78 38.75 71.26
C LEU A 889 -19.70 39.80 71.57
N ASP A 890 -18.48 39.64 71.05
CA ASP A 890 -17.41 40.63 71.19
C ASP A 890 -17.76 41.95 70.48
N VAL A 891 -18.35 41.91 69.27
CA VAL A 891 -18.82 43.12 68.57
C VAL A 891 -19.94 43.81 69.35
N LEU A 892 -20.89 43.04 69.91
CA LEU A 892 -21.99 43.55 70.72
C LEU A 892 -21.46 44.26 71.98
N LEU A 893 -20.52 43.63 72.68
CA LEU A 893 -19.87 44.20 73.87
C LEU A 893 -19.02 45.44 73.56
N ARG A 894 -18.65 45.69 72.31
CA ARG A 894 -18.01 46.94 71.88
C ARG A 894 -19.00 48.02 71.47
N ARG A 895 -20.24 47.67 71.11
CA ARG A 895 -21.25 48.66 70.69
C ARG A 895 -22.20 49.05 71.81
N ILE A 896 -22.47 48.16 72.75
CA ILE A 896 -23.40 48.39 73.86
C ILE A 896 -22.62 48.64 75.14
N ARG A 897 -22.94 49.72 75.86
CA ARG A 897 -22.30 50.08 77.13
C ARG A 897 -23.09 49.46 78.27
N ILE A 898 -22.51 48.45 78.94
CA ILE A 898 -23.22 47.66 79.96
C ILE A 898 -22.84 48.09 81.38
N PHE A 899 -21.61 48.61 81.58
CA PHE A 899 -21.04 48.86 82.92
C PHE A 899 -20.62 50.31 83.19
N GLY A 900 -21.23 51.29 82.51
CA GLY A 900 -21.00 52.73 82.73
C GLY A 900 -19.66 53.27 82.21
N TYR A 901 -19.42 54.58 82.45
CA TYR A 901 -18.21 55.31 82.03
C TYR A 901 -17.05 55.11 83.00
N ALA A 902 -15.83 55.11 82.48
CA ALA A 902 -14.62 55.36 83.26
C ALA A 902 -14.02 56.71 82.82
N PRO A 903 -13.71 57.65 83.72
CA PRO A 903 -13.07 58.90 83.34
C PRO A 903 -11.70 58.62 82.71
N ILE A 904 -11.46 59.22 81.54
CA ILE A 904 -10.16 59.21 80.87
C ILE A 904 -9.18 59.99 81.79
N PRO A 905 -8.04 59.42 82.19
CA PRO A 905 -7.04 60.17 82.95
C PRO A 905 -6.51 61.32 82.09
N ILE A 906 -6.55 62.55 82.61
CA ILE A 906 -6.11 63.78 81.92
C ILE A 906 -4.66 63.66 81.41
N ASP A 907 -3.79 62.93 82.12
CA ASP A 907 -2.40 62.61 81.73
C ASP A 907 -2.25 61.92 80.35
N LYS A 908 -3.32 61.34 79.79
CA LYS A 908 -3.30 60.71 78.46
C LYS A 908 -3.75 61.63 77.33
N LEU A 909 -4.38 62.77 77.62
CA LEU A 909 -4.83 63.75 76.62
C LEU A 909 -3.72 64.73 76.24
N GLU A 910 -2.76 65.02 77.14
CA GLU A 910 -1.63 65.93 76.87
C GLU A 910 -0.45 65.32 76.08
N LYS A 911 -0.53 64.04 75.68
CA LYS A 911 0.48 63.39 74.82
C LYS A 911 0.00 63.12 73.39
N GLN A 912 -0.93 63.95 72.91
CA GLN A 912 -1.24 64.10 71.48
C GLN A 912 -0.67 65.40 70.95
#